data_AF-A0A7H8GTM0-F1
#
_entry.id   AF-A0A7H8GTM0-F1
#
_cell.length_a   1.000
_cell.length_b   1.000
_cell.length_c   1.000
_cell.angle_alpha   90.00
_cell.angle_beta   90.00
_cell.angle_gamma   90.00
#
_symmetry.space_group_name_H-M   'P 1'
#
loop_
_entity.id
_entity.type
_entity.pdbx_description
1 polymer ?
#
loop_
_entity_poly.entity_id
_entity_poly.type
_entity_poly.pdbx_seq_one_letter_code
_entity_poly.pdbx_strand_id
1 'polypeptide(L)'
;MPIIQAIITAIPGGGMFNSPNATRANAHEFNAHTLQISGEFRTRTEQLPGLIEQELAATRLEGTPHPLPPAEAIIRELGVRQLLISRKTAEFQQKTALANQFFGEDPLSKNFHDYHVKVSRNRRDYLLGIVNAWVVSYRAAHEAKLLAQSIQMLNQQQVNVQNWLAAVQTNDQAQAQAAADAQRVAAERARIAQEQQRQRELAEAARLEQARLAALAETQRLAEERARIAAEQQRQSDIADAARLEQEQVRVREQARIAALAEKQRQDAHLARLASEVARINAEAEAQEKKRVATLKAALAEAQFNMEAAAQAFAAEQARLNAEMEQRIEAIQSQVLAEEQSLEIRRKVIETATNVAKRQAQLATLKIQQQHENQRHLHELQAVSKQEEEALKQQRQPPEIQQVYPASGVVASTRPHFSFSSTAIRLPSSAASAILDSLRVGLLTVKAAAAALISGPVLVGFAALLMPSRLGNGERFSMSVPLAELSSESAQTLRETADRQGTLELPVGLGVRRLGAGAEIFVATSDDFHIRSSVLVLNAAYDLLNDVYEVALPDSPTDFLTWTPAISPGDSSTESPMLDTDSPAYTGAPIVPIEGRLDLNPILVEGWERFIIVFPDDSGIAPLYVVFSSPYGGVEDGEHSGRDFNPEETGLPVTSSDWAPSIIAKNGINIVRLHTSKFPDSDANKIMIDRLERIFRGELEVTDTDKRFYTHEIREFERLKALGCGDTEMPDKDSSVWNNVHTATLEDYKLKDDPTLLYTPEALEAARRQEEREYQKLLKEMW
;
A
#
# COMPACT_ATOMS: atom_id res chain seq x y z
N MET A 1 110.71 31.12 -68.06
CA MET A 1 111.09 30.23 -69.18
C MET A 1 111.76 29.01 -68.59
N PRO A 2 111.41 27.74 -68.94
CA PRO A 2 110.61 27.24 -70.08
C PRO A 2 109.19 26.79 -69.64
N ILE A 3 108.13 26.74 -70.46
CA ILE A 3 107.82 26.02 -71.73
C ILE A 3 107.49 24.52 -71.53
N ILE A 4 106.19 24.28 -71.34
CA ILE A 4 105.25 23.32 -71.97
C ILE A 4 105.85 22.19 -72.83
N GLN A 5 105.42 20.94 -72.59
CA GLN A 5 104.86 20.10 -73.65
C GLN A 5 103.69 19.24 -73.16
N ALA A 6 102.63 19.26 -73.97
CA ALA A 6 101.29 18.77 -73.72
C ALA A 6 101.10 17.33 -74.19
N ILE A 7 100.11 16.64 -73.60
CA ILE A 7 99.18 15.82 -74.38
C ILE A 7 97.74 16.19 -73.96
N ILE A 8 97.00 16.67 -74.95
CA ILE A 8 95.57 16.97 -74.95
C ILE A 8 94.84 15.69 -75.37
N THR A 9 93.76 15.31 -74.67
CA THR A 9 92.42 15.07 -75.27
C THR A 9 91.37 14.70 -74.20
N ALA A 10 90.52 15.67 -73.83
CA ALA A 10 89.06 15.64 -74.03
C ALA A 10 88.38 16.78 -73.24
N ILE A 11 87.68 17.68 -73.96
CA ILE A 11 86.79 18.74 -73.46
C ILE A 11 85.33 18.21 -73.55
N PRO A 12 84.28 18.99 -73.21
CA PRO A 12 83.56 19.09 -71.93
C PRO A 12 82.22 18.32 -71.95
N GLY A 13 81.78 17.81 -70.80
CA GLY A 13 80.47 17.14 -70.67
C GLY A 13 79.73 17.57 -69.41
N GLY A 14 78.69 18.39 -69.58
CA GLY A 14 77.73 18.69 -68.51
C GLY A 14 76.93 17.45 -68.09
N GLY A 15 76.44 17.47 -66.86
CA GLY A 15 75.58 16.43 -66.29
C GLY A 15 76.19 15.73 -65.08
N MET A 16 76.45 16.44 -63.98
CA MET A 16 76.77 15.78 -62.72
C MET A 16 75.51 15.16 -62.11
N PHE A 17 75.38 13.84 -62.27
CA PHE A 17 74.44 12.99 -61.57
C PHE A 17 74.60 13.13 -60.04
N ASN A 18 73.47 13.11 -59.33
CA ASN A 18 73.43 12.97 -57.87
C ASN A 18 74.18 11.68 -57.46
N SER A 19 75.07 11.76 -56.46
CA SER A 19 75.74 10.55 -55.94
C SER A 19 74.71 9.60 -55.31
N PRO A 20 74.70 8.30 -55.65
CA PRO A 20 73.80 7.30 -55.06
C PRO A 20 73.81 7.27 -53.52
N ASN A 21 74.93 7.67 -52.90
CA ASN A 21 75.08 7.74 -51.45
C ASN A 21 74.24 8.87 -50.82
N ALA A 22 74.11 10.02 -51.48
CA ALA A 22 73.33 11.15 -50.98
C ALA A 22 71.81 10.89 -51.05
N THR A 23 71.35 10.22 -52.11
CA THR A 23 69.94 9.82 -52.23
C THR A 23 69.56 8.78 -51.18
N ARG A 24 70.44 7.81 -50.88
CA ARG A 24 70.21 6.82 -49.81
C ARG A 24 70.15 7.46 -48.41
N ALA A 25 71.03 8.41 -48.12
CA ALA A 25 71.02 9.13 -46.85
C ALA A 25 69.70 9.92 -46.66
N ASN A 26 69.26 10.66 -47.68
CA ASN A 26 67.99 11.40 -47.64
C ASN A 26 66.76 10.48 -47.49
N ALA A 27 66.79 9.30 -48.11
CA ALA A 27 65.73 8.30 -47.96
C ALA A 27 65.65 7.75 -46.54
N HIS A 28 66.81 7.49 -45.93
CA HIS A 28 66.88 7.03 -44.54
C HIS A 28 66.35 8.09 -43.57
N GLU A 29 66.76 9.36 -43.70
CA GLU A 29 66.28 10.46 -42.86
C GLU A 29 64.77 10.71 -43.01
N PHE A 30 64.26 10.72 -44.24
CA PHE A 30 62.82 10.87 -44.52
C PHE A 30 62.00 9.75 -43.85
N ASN A 31 62.43 8.50 -44.01
CA ASN A 31 61.72 7.35 -43.45
C ASN A 31 61.78 7.34 -41.91
N ALA A 32 62.94 7.69 -41.33
CA ALA A 32 63.11 7.76 -39.88
C ALA A 32 62.18 8.80 -39.24
N HIS A 33 62.14 10.03 -39.78
CA HIS A 33 61.23 11.07 -39.29
C HIS A 33 59.76 10.72 -39.50
N THR A 34 59.41 10.16 -40.66
CA THR A 34 58.03 9.73 -40.96
C THR A 34 57.54 8.71 -39.93
N LEU A 35 58.36 7.68 -39.63
CA LEU A 35 58.02 6.63 -38.68
C LEU A 35 57.90 7.17 -37.25
N GLN A 36 58.84 8.01 -36.83
CA GLN A 36 58.85 8.63 -35.50
C GLN A 36 57.61 9.49 -35.28
N ILE A 37 57.31 10.40 -36.20
CA ILE A 37 56.18 11.33 -36.08
C ILE A 37 54.86 10.56 -36.17
N SER A 38 54.73 9.63 -37.11
CA SER A 38 53.52 8.80 -37.21
C SER A 38 53.26 7.97 -35.95
N GLY A 39 54.31 7.46 -35.31
CA GLY A 39 54.21 6.73 -34.03
C GLY A 39 53.72 7.63 -32.90
N GLU A 40 54.32 8.82 -32.74
CA GLU A 40 53.92 9.81 -31.72
C GLU A 40 52.45 10.19 -31.84
N PHE A 41 51.98 10.49 -33.05
CA PHE A 41 50.59 10.89 -33.27
C PHE A 41 49.59 9.75 -33.17
N ARG A 42 50.01 8.50 -33.41
CA ARG A 42 49.18 7.32 -33.14
C ARG A 42 48.84 7.23 -31.65
N THR A 43 49.84 7.34 -30.78
CA THR A 43 49.63 7.35 -29.33
C THR A 43 48.75 8.51 -28.88
N ARG A 44 48.93 9.71 -29.46
CA ARG A 44 48.08 10.85 -29.13
C ARG A 44 46.62 10.68 -29.59
N THR A 45 46.40 10.04 -30.73
CA THR A 45 45.03 9.69 -31.17
C THR A 45 44.37 8.70 -30.21
N GLU A 46 45.10 7.71 -29.69
CA GLU A 46 44.57 6.77 -28.70
C GLU A 46 44.22 7.46 -27.36
N GLN A 47 44.98 8.48 -26.97
CA GLN A 47 44.76 9.26 -25.75
C GLN A 47 43.77 10.42 -25.92
N LEU A 48 43.27 10.65 -27.14
CA LEU A 48 42.44 11.80 -27.49
C LEU A 48 41.18 11.97 -26.61
N PRO A 49 40.42 10.91 -26.26
CA PRO A 49 39.26 11.06 -25.39
C PRO A 49 39.60 11.67 -24.02
N GLY A 50 40.68 11.21 -23.38
CA GLY A 50 41.10 11.72 -22.06
C GLY A 50 41.63 13.16 -22.13
N LEU A 51 42.33 13.51 -23.21
CA LEU A 51 42.81 14.88 -23.44
C LEU A 51 41.65 15.86 -23.62
N ILE A 52 40.60 15.47 -24.34
CA ILE A 52 39.39 16.30 -24.51
C ILE A 52 38.74 16.61 -23.16
N GLU A 53 38.58 15.60 -22.30
CA GLU A 53 37.98 15.81 -20.97
C GLU A 53 38.81 16.74 -20.08
N GLN A 54 40.14 16.65 -20.17
CA GLN A 54 41.04 17.55 -19.47
C GLN A 54 40.93 19.00 -19.96
N GLU A 55 40.84 19.20 -21.27
CA GLU A 55 40.67 20.53 -21.88
C GLU A 55 39.29 21.14 -21.58
N LEU A 56 38.25 20.31 -21.54
CA LEU A 56 36.92 20.72 -21.08
C LEU A 56 36.95 21.13 -19.60
N ALA A 57 37.60 20.36 -18.74
CA ALA A 57 37.77 20.71 -17.33
C ALA A 57 38.52 22.04 -17.15
N ALA A 58 39.59 22.27 -17.90
CA ALA A 58 40.30 23.55 -17.90
C ALA A 58 39.39 24.70 -18.37
N THR A 59 38.58 24.47 -19.41
CA THR A 59 37.66 25.49 -19.93
C THR A 59 36.54 25.83 -18.94
N ARG A 60 36.09 24.87 -18.11
CA ARG A 60 35.11 25.12 -17.03
C ARG A 60 35.63 26.09 -15.97
N LEU A 61 36.94 26.04 -15.68
CA LEU A 61 37.57 26.90 -14.68
C LEU A 61 37.63 28.38 -15.10
N GLU A 62 37.39 28.69 -16.37
CA GLU A 62 37.28 30.07 -16.86
C GLU A 62 35.91 30.70 -16.55
N GLY A 63 34.92 29.88 -16.21
CA GLY A 63 33.56 30.31 -15.86
C GLY A 63 33.38 30.57 -14.35
N THR A 64 32.21 31.09 -13.99
CA THR A 64 31.86 31.31 -12.58
C THR A 64 31.46 29.98 -11.90
N PRO A 65 31.99 29.66 -10.71
CA PRO A 65 31.73 28.38 -10.02
C PRO A 65 30.39 28.35 -9.28
N HIS A 66 29.46 29.27 -9.59
CA HIS A 66 28.19 29.36 -8.89
C HIS A 66 27.27 28.21 -9.31
N PRO A 67 26.59 27.55 -8.35
CA PRO A 67 25.62 26.50 -8.64
C PRO A 67 24.45 27.07 -9.44
N LEU A 68 23.94 26.28 -10.39
CA LEU A 68 22.80 26.63 -11.24
C LEU A 68 21.72 25.54 -11.18
N PRO A 69 20.45 25.90 -11.46
CA PRO A 69 19.41 24.94 -11.80
C PRO A 69 19.85 24.00 -12.95
N PRO A 70 19.30 22.77 -13.03
CA PRO A 70 19.77 21.74 -13.97
C PRO A 70 19.81 22.19 -15.45
N ALA A 71 18.74 22.80 -15.96
CA ALA A 71 18.71 23.29 -17.34
C ALA A 71 19.78 24.36 -17.62
N GLU A 72 20.05 25.23 -16.65
CA GLU A 72 21.02 26.31 -16.77
C GLU A 72 22.47 25.79 -16.64
N ALA A 73 22.70 24.76 -15.83
CA ALA A 73 23.96 24.03 -15.77
C ALA A 73 24.30 23.35 -17.11
N ILE A 74 23.30 22.75 -17.76
CA ILE A 74 23.47 22.13 -19.09
C ILE A 74 23.79 23.17 -20.16
N ILE A 75 23.11 24.32 -20.12
CA ILE A 75 23.39 25.44 -21.04
C ILE A 75 24.82 25.95 -20.86
N ARG A 76 25.31 26.03 -19.61
CA ARG A 76 26.71 26.38 -19.33
C ARG A 76 27.67 25.36 -19.95
N GLU A 77 27.39 24.07 -19.78
CA GLU A 77 28.21 22.98 -20.34
C GLU A 77 28.23 22.97 -21.89
N LEU A 78 27.13 23.38 -22.54
CA LEU A 78 27.09 23.63 -23.99
C LEU A 78 27.96 24.82 -24.39
N GLY A 79 27.97 25.87 -23.57
CA GLY A 79 28.83 27.04 -23.76
C GLY A 79 30.32 26.72 -23.66
N VAL A 80 30.71 25.93 -22.65
CA VAL A 80 32.09 25.45 -22.45
C VAL A 80 32.58 24.67 -23.67
N ARG A 81 31.79 23.71 -24.15
CA ARG A 81 32.12 22.90 -25.33
C ARG A 81 32.21 23.75 -26.59
N GLN A 82 31.26 24.68 -26.79
CA GLN A 82 31.28 25.58 -27.94
C GLN A 82 32.54 26.45 -27.98
N LEU A 83 32.99 26.93 -26.80
CA LEU A 83 34.23 27.69 -26.67
C LEU A 83 35.45 26.84 -27.05
N LEU A 84 35.53 25.61 -26.55
CA LEU A 84 36.63 24.70 -26.88
C LEU A 84 36.65 24.33 -28.38
N ILE A 85 35.49 24.05 -28.96
CA ILE A 85 35.34 23.79 -30.42
C ILE A 85 35.86 24.99 -31.22
N SER A 86 35.50 26.21 -30.83
CA SER A 86 35.97 27.43 -31.50
C SER A 86 37.50 27.57 -31.44
N ARG A 87 38.11 27.33 -30.27
CA ARG A 87 39.58 27.36 -30.09
C ARG A 87 40.28 26.31 -30.95
N LYS A 88 39.80 25.06 -30.88
CA LYS A 88 40.34 23.94 -31.68
C LYS A 88 40.22 24.19 -33.18
N THR A 89 39.13 24.83 -33.62
CA THR A 89 38.93 25.21 -35.03
C THR A 89 39.94 26.25 -35.50
N ALA A 90 40.26 27.24 -34.66
CA ALA A 90 41.29 28.23 -34.97
C ALA A 90 42.69 27.60 -35.04
N GLU A 91 43.03 26.73 -34.09
CA GLU A 91 44.27 25.97 -34.11
C GLU A 91 44.37 25.07 -35.35
N PHE A 92 43.27 24.39 -35.71
CA PHE A 92 43.20 23.54 -36.90
C PHE A 92 43.55 24.31 -38.17
N GLN A 93 42.98 25.51 -38.33
CA GLN A 93 43.29 26.39 -39.46
C GLN A 93 44.76 26.81 -39.48
N GLN A 94 45.31 27.19 -38.32
CA GLN A 94 46.73 27.55 -38.20
C GLN A 94 47.66 26.39 -38.57
N LYS A 95 47.39 25.18 -38.06
CA LYS A 95 48.18 23.98 -38.35
C LYS A 95 48.06 23.52 -39.79
N THR A 96 46.87 23.65 -40.38
CA THR A 96 46.66 23.37 -41.81
C THR A 96 47.47 24.33 -42.69
N ALA A 97 47.49 25.63 -42.36
CA ALA A 97 48.31 26.60 -43.09
C ALA A 97 49.81 26.29 -42.97
N LEU A 98 50.29 25.92 -41.77
CA LEU A 98 51.68 25.51 -41.53
C LEU A 98 52.03 24.20 -42.26
N ALA A 99 51.13 23.23 -42.25
CA ALA A 99 51.29 21.96 -42.95
C ALA A 99 51.53 22.15 -44.45
N ASN A 100 50.81 23.08 -45.07
CA ASN A 100 50.91 23.32 -46.50
C ASN A 100 52.13 24.16 -46.90
N GLN A 101 52.94 24.68 -45.97
CA GLN A 101 54.06 25.58 -46.31
C GLN A 101 55.15 24.91 -47.15
N PHE A 102 55.46 23.63 -46.92
CA PHE A 102 56.55 22.96 -47.64
C PHE A 102 56.14 22.55 -49.06
N PHE A 103 55.03 21.82 -49.22
CA PHE A 103 54.60 21.32 -50.53
C PHE A 103 53.67 22.28 -51.28
N GLY A 104 52.96 23.17 -50.58
CA GLY A 104 51.81 23.94 -51.10
C GLY A 104 50.47 23.24 -50.87
N GLU A 105 50.49 22.04 -50.31
CA GLU A 105 49.37 21.12 -50.11
C GLU A 105 49.74 20.10 -49.02
N ASP A 106 48.82 19.21 -48.67
CA ASP A 106 48.97 18.28 -47.54
C ASP A 106 50.18 17.35 -47.71
N PRO A 107 51.19 17.43 -46.82
CA PRO A 107 52.40 16.59 -46.89
C PRO A 107 52.11 15.10 -46.61
N LEU A 108 50.99 14.74 -45.97
CA LEU A 108 50.63 13.34 -45.72
C LEU A 108 50.24 12.60 -47.01
N SER A 109 49.89 13.33 -48.07
CA SER A 109 49.62 12.80 -49.40
C SER A 109 50.88 12.51 -50.24
N LYS A 110 52.06 12.93 -49.74
CA LYS A 110 53.31 12.93 -50.49
C LYS A 110 54.20 11.75 -50.12
N ASN A 111 54.92 11.24 -51.11
CA ASN A 111 55.86 10.14 -50.92
C ASN A 111 57.33 10.63 -50.98
N PHE A 112 58.27 9.72 -50.78
CA PHE A 112 59.69 10.04 -50.81
C PHE A 112 60.13 10.65 -52.15
N HIS A 113 59.54 10.25 -53.28
CA HIS A 113 59.87 10.82 -54.60
C HIS A 113 59.52 12.30 -54.65
N ASP A 114 58.33 12.70 -54.18
CA ASP A 114 57.90 14.10 -54.14
C ASP A 114 58.82 14.95 -53.26
N TYR A 115 59.16 14.44 -52.08
CA TYR A 115 60.14 15.04 -51.17
C TYR A 115 61.51 15.21 -51.84
N HIS A 116 62.03 14.14 -52.43
CA HIS A 116 63.34 14.14 -53.07
C HIS A 116 63.40 15.11 -54.26
N VAL A 117 62.33 15.21 -55.05
CA VAL A 117 62.21 16.17 -56.17
C VAL A 117 62.20 17.62 -55.65
N LYS A 118 61.41 17.91 -54.61
CA LYS A 118 61.33 19.25 -54.01
C LYS A 118 62.68 19.70 -53.43
N VAL A 119 63.35 18.82 -52.68
CA VAL A 119 64.66 19.11 -52.08
C VAL A 119 65.76 19.22 -53.15
N SER A 120 65.73 18.37 -54.18
CA SER A 120 66.75 18.38 -55.25
C SER A 120 66.68 19.59 -56.17
N ARG A 121 65.49 20.22 -56.31
CA ARG A 121 65.31 21.44 -57.11
C ARG A 121 65.84 22.70 -56.40
N ASN A 122 65.94 22.68 -55.08
CA ASN A 122 66.38 23.82 -54.25
C ASN A 122 67.87 23.77 -53.85
N ARG A 123 68.73 23.12 -54.64
CA ARG A 123 70.15 22.86 -54.32
C ARG A 123 71.06 24.07 -54.03
N ARG A 124 70.62 25.31 -54.29
CA ARG A 124 71.41 26.51 -53.92
C ARG A 124 71.38 26.80 -52.41
N ASP A 125 70.34 26.34 -51.71
CA ASP A 125 70.17 26.46 -50.26
C ASP A 125 70.34 25.11 -49.55
N TYR A 126 71.27 24.27 -50.01
CA TYR A 126 71.59 22.97 -49.40
C TYR A 126 72.28 23.09 -48.02
N LEU A 127 72.35 24.29 -47.47
CA LEU A 127 73.03 24.61 -46.22
C LEU A 127 71.99 25.01 -45.17
N LEU A 128 71.63 24.02 -44.34
CA LEU A 128 70.92 24.13 -43.07
C LEU A 128 69.46 24.62 -43.16
N GLY A 129 68.52 23.67 -43.14
CA GLY A 129 67.13 23.95 -42.73
C GLY A 129 66.00 23.35 -43.56
N ILE A 130 66.26 22.88 -44.80
CA ILE A 130 65.18 22.37 -45.67
C ILE A 130 64.51 21.09 -45.14
N VAL A 131 65.31 20.20 -44.52
CA VAL A 131 64.80 18.99 -43.84
C VAL A 131 63.95 19.39 -42.63
N ASN A 132 64.41 20.37 -41.85
CA ASN A 132 63.65 20.90 -40.70
C ASN A 132 62.32 21.54 -41.15
N ALA A 133 62.30 22.29 -42.24
CA ALA A 133 61.08 22.85 -42.81
C ALA A 133 60.08 21.77 -43.25
N TRP A 134 60.56 20.67 -43.84
CA TRP A 134 59.71 19.51 -44.13
C TRP A 134 59.19 18.85 -42.85
N VAL A 135 60.05 18.60 -41.85
CA VAL A 135 59.65 18.00 -40.56
C VAL A 135 58.58 18.84 -39.86
N VAL A 136 58.71 20.18 -39.85
CA VAL A 136 57.71 21.10 -39.28
C VAL A 136 56.38 21.00 -40.03
N SER A 137 56.41 21.00 -41.36
CA SER A 137 55.22 20.86 -42.20
C SER A 137 54.54 19.49 -42.00
N TYR A 138 55.30 18.40 -42.01
CA TYR A 138 54.78 17.04 -41.82
C TYR A 138 54.16 16.83 -40.43
N ARG A 139 54.82 17.34 -39.38
CA ARG A 139 54.27 17.34 -38.01
C ARG A 139 52.99 18.16 -37.91
N ALA A 140 52.97 19.36 -38.49
CA ALA A 140 51.78 20.23 -38.49
C ALA A 140 50.58 19.57 -39.18
N ALA A 141 50.79 18.74 -40.20
CA ALA A 141 49.72 17.99 -40.85
C ALA A 141 49.13 16.91 -39.94
N HIS A 142 49.96 16.19 -39.19
CA HIS A 142 49.48 15.27 -38.16
C HIS A 142 48.75 15.98 -37.02
N GLU A 143 49.21 17.18 -36.61
CA GLU A 143 48.50 18.01 -35.62
C GLU A 143 47.13 18.46 -36.14
N ALA A 144 47.06 18.90 -37.41
CA ALA A 144 45.79 19.25 -38.05
C ALA A 144 44.84 18.04 -38.10
N LYS A 145 45.33 16.84 -38.41
CA LYS A 145 44.53 15.61 -38.39
C LYS A 145 43.99 15.28 -36.99
N LEU A 146 44.82 15.41 -35.95
CA LEU A 146 44.40 15.19 -34.56
C LEU A 146 43.35 16.22 -34.12
N LEU A 147 43.54 17.50 -34.49
CA LEU A 147 42.58 18.57 -34.21
C LEU A 147 41.24 18.33 -34.92
N ALA A 148 41.25 17.86 -36.18
CA ALA A 148 40.03 17.50 -36.89
C ALA A 148 39.26 16.38 -36.19
N GLN A 149 39.96 15.34 -35.70
CA GLN A 149 39.35 14.27 -34.91
C GLN A 149 38.78 14.80 -33.58
N SER A 150 39.50 15.69 -32.91
CA SER A 150 39.05 16.34 -31.66
C SER A 150 37.76 17.14 -31.88
N ILE A 151 37.71 17.97 -32.93
CA ILE A 151 36.53 18.76 -33.30
C ILE A 151 35.34 17.85 -33.62
N GLN A 152 35.56 16.74 -34.33
CA GLN A 152 34.49 15.79 -34.63
C GLN A 152 33.91 15.16 -33.34
N MET A 153 34.76 14.73 -32.41
CA MET A 153 34.32 14.18 -31.13
C MET A 153 33.57 15.21 -30.29
N LEU A 154 34.08 16.44 -30.20
CA LEU A 154 33.43 17.53 -29.47
C LEU A 154 32.07 17.90 -30.08
N ASN A 155 31.95 17.94 -31.41
CA ASN A 155 30.68 18.16 -32.08
C ASN A 155 29.67 17.04 -31.79
N GLN A 156 30.11 15.78 -31.76
CA GLN A 156 29.26 14.66 -31.40
C GLN A 156 28.79 14.78 -29.93
N GLN A 157 29.68 15.12 -29.01
CA GLN A 157 29.34 15.39 -27.62
C GLN A 157 28.35 16.56 -27.49
N GLN A 158 28.54 17.64 -28.27
CA GLN A 158 27.66 18.82 -28.28
C GLN A 158 26.22 18.44 -28.63
N VAL A 159 26.01 17.63 -29.67
CA VAL A 159 24.68 17.14 -30.06
C VAL A 159 24.04 16.31 -28.94
N ASN A 160 24.81 15.42 -28.31
CA ASN A 160 24.31 14.60 -27.21
C ASN A 160 23.83 15.46 -26.02
N VAL A 161 24.59 16.49 -25.66
CA VAL A 161 24.22 17.42 -24.57
C VAL A 161 23.02 18.28 -24.95
N GLN A 162 22.87 18.69 -26.22
CA GLN A 162 21.68 19.40 -26.71
C GLN A 162 20.41 18.55 -26.61
N ASN A 163 20.50 17.26 -26.97
CA ASN A 163 19.38 16.34 -26.81
C ASN A 163 19.02 16.15 -25.33
N TRP A 164 20.01 16.12 -24.44
CA TRP A 164 19.77 16.06 -23.00
C TRP A 164 19.08 17.31 -22.47
N LEU A 165 19.46 18.51 -22.93
CA LEU A 165 18.76 19.76 -22.57
C LEU A 165 17.28 19.71 -22.95
N ALA A 166 16.95 19.23 -24.15
CA ALA A 166 15.57 19.11 -24.60
C ALA A 166 14.76 18.14 -23.72
N ALA A 167 15.37 17.02 -23.30
CA ALA A 167 14.75 16.08 -22.39
C ALA A 167 14.49 16.68 -21.01
N VAL A 168 15.47 17.40 -20.44
CA VAL A 168 15.33 18.08 -19.14
C VAL A 168 14.24 19.15 -19.18
N GLN A 169 14.21 19.98 -20.23
CA GLN A 169 13.17 20.99 -20.40
C GLN A 169 11.76 20.39 -20.53
N THR A 170 11.63 19.27 -21.24
CA THR A 170 10.35 18.56 -21.38
C THR A 170 9.90 18.00 -20.03
N ASN A 171 10.83 17.43 -19.27
CA ASN A 171 10.54 16.93 -17.93
C ASN A 171 10.14 18.05 -16.96
N ASP A 172 10.85 19.18 -16.96
CA ASP A 172 10.51 20.34 -16.12
C ASP A 172 9.10 20.88 -16.44
N GLN A 173 8.72 20.93 -17.73
CA GLN A 173 7.36 21.28 -18.14
C GLN A 173 6.31 20.28 -17.66
N ALA A 174 6.57 18.98 -17.83
CA ALA A 174 5.67 17.93 -17.36
C ALA A 174 5.48 17.99 -15.84
N GLN A 175 6.55 18.24 -15.08
CA GLN A 175 6.49 18.40 -13.63
C GLN A 175 5.73 19.66 -13.20
N ALA A 176 5.94 20.79 -13.88
CA ALA A 176 5.18 22.02 -13.62
C ALA A 176 3.69 21.81 -13.87
N GLN A 177 3.33 21.08 -14.93
CA GLN A 177 1.95 20.75 -15.25
C GLN A 177 1.35 19.79 -14.21
N ALA A 178 2.07 18.74 -13.82
CA ALA A 178 1.63 17.82 -12.77
C ALA A 178 1.43 18.53 -11.42
N ALA A 179 2.30 19.48 -11.07
CA ALA A 179 2.16 20.28 -9.85
C ALA A 179 0.92 21.18 -9.90
N ALA A 180 0.64 21.81 -11.05
CA ALA A 180 -0.59 22.59 -11.24
C ALA A 180 -1.85 21.72 -11.15
N ASP A 181 -1.82 20.53 -11.72
CA ASP A 181 -2.92 19.57 -11.65
C ASP A 181 -3.14 19.06 -10.21
N ALA A 182 -2.06 18.74 -9.49
CA ALA A 182 -2.13 18.36 -8.09
C ALA A 182 -2.73 19.47 -7.22
N GLN A 183 -2.32 20.73 -7.45
CA GLN A 183 -2.91 21.88 -6.75
C GLN A 183 -4.40 22.04 -7.03
N ARG A 184 -4.83 21.85 -8.28
CA ARG A 184 -6.24 21.89 -8.66
C ARG A 184 -7.05 20.79 -7.98
N VAL A 185 -6.52 19.55 -7.96
CA VAL A 185 -7.17 18.42 -7.28
C VAL A 185 -7.22 18.64 -5.77
N ALA A 186 -6.16 19.17 -5.16
CA ALA A 186 -6.13 19.49 -3.73
C ALA A 186 -7.17 20.58 -3.38
N ALA A 187 -7.28 21.63 -4.21
CA ALA A 187 -8.28 22.67 -4.02
C ALA A 187 -9.72 22.14 -4.14
N GLU A 188 -9.98 21.23 -5.08
CA GLU A 188 -11.29 20.60 -5.25
C GLU A 188 -11.62 19.67 -4.07
N ARG A 189 -10.66 18.85 -3.62
CA ARG A 189 -10.82 18.01 -2.43
C ARG A 189 -11.11 18.85 -1.18
N ALA A 190 -10.43 19.99 -1.01
CA ALA A 190 -10.69 20.90 0.09
C ALA A 190 -12.13 21.49 0.04
N ARG A 191 -12.64 21.82 -1.15
CA ARG A 191 -14.04 22.23 -1.33
C ARG A 191 -15.02 21.13 -0.96
N ILE A 192 -14.80 19.90 -1.43
CA ILE A 192 -15.65 18.76 -1.11
C ILE A 192 -15.66 18.48 0.39
N ALA A 193 -14.50 18.53 1.05
CA ALA A 193 -14.39 18.35 2.50
C ALA A 193 -15.17 19.43 3.27
N GLN A 194 -15.06 20.70 2.85
CA GLN A 194 -15.85 21.79 3.45
C GLN A 194 -17.36 21.58 3.27
N GLU A 195 -17.81 21.15 2.09
CA GLU A 195 -19.23 20.88 1.84
C GLU A 195 -19.72 19.69 2.69
N GLN A 196 -18.95 18.60 2.78
CA GLN A 196 -19.30 17.47 3.64
C GLN A 196 -19.39 17.86 5.12
N GLN A 197 -18.50 18.74 5.59
CA GLN A 197 -18.55 19.24 6.96
C GLN A 197 -19.81 20.06 7.22
N ARG A 198 -20.18 20.96 6.30
CA ARG A 198 -21.44 21.71 6.36
C ARG A 198 -22.66 20.79 6.40
N GLN A 199 -22.67 19.72 5.59
CA GLN A 199 -23.76 18.73 5.60
C GLN A 199 -23.85 17.98 6.93
N ARG A 200 -22.72 17.63 7.56
CA ARG A 200 -22.70 17.00 8.89
C ARG A 200 -23.26 17.91 9.97
N GLU A 201 -22.86 19.18 9.97
CA GLU A 201 -23.36 20.18 10.92
C GLU A 201 -24.88 20.37 10.78
N LEU A 202 -25.39 20.43 9.54
CA LEU A 202 -26.82 20.50 9.27
C LEU A 202 -27.57 19.25 9.73
N ALA A 203 -27.02 18.06 9.50
CA ALA A 203 -27.62 16.80 9.94
C ALA A 203 -27.64 16.67 11.47
N GLU A 204 -26.60 17.12 12.16
CA GLU A 204 -26.53 17.15 13.62
C GLU A 204 -27.53 18.15 14.21
N ALA A 205 -27.62 19.36 13.63
CA ALA A 205 -28.63 20.34 14.03
C ALA A 205 -30.06 19.80 13.86
N ALA A 206 -30.34 19.11 12.75
CA ALA A 206 -31.63 18.47 12.51
C ALA A 206 -31.94 17.36 13.53
N ARG A 207 -30.93 16.56 13.92
CA ARG A 207 -31.07 15.54 14.96
C ARG A 207 -31.37 16.13 16.33
N LEU A 208 -30.68 17.21 16.70
CA LEU A 208 -30.92 17.91 17.97
C LEU A 208 -32.34 18.49 18.02
N GLU A 209 -32.81 19.09 16.93
CA GLU A 209 -34.17 19.63 16.87
C GLU A 209 -35.22 18.51 16.92
N GLN A 210 -35.01 17.37 16.24
CA GLN A 210 -35.88 16.20 16.37
C GLN A 210 -35.93 15.67 17.80
N ALA A 211 -34.79 15.56 18.48
CA ALA A 211 -34.73 15.13 19.88
C ALA A 211 -35.50 16.08 20.80
N ARG A 212 -35.39 17.40 20.55
CA ARG A 212 -36.14 18.42 21.29
C ARG A 212 -37.65 18.28 21.09
N LEU A 213 -38.10 18.08 19.86
CA LEU A 213 -39.51 17.88 19.55
C LEU A 213 -40.05 16.58 20.17
N ALA A 214 -39.27 15.49 20.14
CA ALA A 214 -39.63 14.24 20.78
C ALA A 214 -39.78 14.37 22.30
N ALA A 215 -38.85 15.08 22.96
CA ALA A 215 -38.93 15.36 24.39
C ALA A 215 -40.18 16.19 24.74
N LEU A 216 -40.50 17.21 23.93
CA LEU A 216 -41.74 17.99 24.06
C LEU A 216 -42.99 17.10 23.94
N ALA A 217 -43.04 16.22 22.95
CA ALA A 217 -44.14 15.29 22.76
C ALA A 217 -44.27 14.27 23.91
N GLU A 218 -43.15 13.82 24.50
CA GLU A 218 -43.16 12.94 25.66
C GLU A 218 -43.66 13.66 26.92
N THR A 219 -43.20 14.90 27.15
CA THR A 219 -43.72 15.71 28.28
C THR A 219 -45.21 15.99 28.17
N GLN A 220 -45.73 16.24 26.96
CA GLN A 220 -47.17 16.37 26.72
C GLN A 220 -47.92 15.07 27.02
N ARG A 221 -47.43 13.92 26.53
CA ARG A 221 -48.04 12.62 26.83
C ARG A 221 -48.09 12.33 28.33
N LEU A 222 -47.00 12.58 29.05
CA LEU A 222 -46.96 12.42 30.51
C LEU A 222 -47.93 13.37 31.22
N ALA A 223 -48.11 14.60 30.73
CA ALA A 223 -49.08 15.55 31.27
C ALA A 223 -50.53 15.09 31.03
N GLU A 224 -50.84 14.61 29.83
CA GLU A 224 -52.16 14.06 29.47
C GLU A 224 -52.48 12.79 30.28
N GLU A 225 -51.51 11.91 30.48
CA GLU A 225 -51.67 10.70 31.31
C GLU A 225 -51.92 11.07 32.76
N ARG A 226 -51.17 12.02 33.32
CA ARG A 226 -51.40 12.55 34.67
C ARG A 226 -52.80 13.18 34.80
N ALA A 227 -53.25 13.91 33.79
CA ALA A 227 -54.59 14.50 33.78
C ALA A 227 -55.68 13.41 33.73
N ARG A 228 -55.49 12.34 32.96
CA ARG A 228 -56.41 11.19 32.94
C ARG A 228 -56.46 10.48 34.30
N ILE A 229 -55.30 10.23 34.92
CA ILE A 229 -55.23 9.59 36.23
C ILE A 229 -55.94 10.46 37.28
N ALA A 230 -55.70 11.77 37.28
CA ALA A 230 -56.38 12.69 38.18
C ALA A 230 -57.89 12.72 37.96
N ALA A 231 -58.35 12.71 36.71
CA ALA A 231 -59.77 12.67 36.37
C ALA A 231 -60.43 11.34 36.80
N GLU A 232 -59.74 10.21 36.66
CA GLU A 232 -60.23 8.90 37.12
C GLU A 232 -60.30 8.84 38.65
N GLN A 233 -59.28 9.34 39.35
CA GLN A 233 -59.27 9.45 40.81
C GLN A 233 -60.42 10.33 41.31
N GLN A 234 -60.67 11.46 40.65
CA GLN A 234 -61.81 12.32 40.98
C GLN A 234 -63.14 11.57 40.80
N ARG A 235 -63.30 10.86 39.66
CA ARG A 235 -64.52 10.07 39.40
C ARG A 235 -64.75 8.99 40.45
N GLN A 236 -63.69 8.32 40.90
CA GLN A 236 -63.78 7.32 41.98
C GLN A 236 -64.16 7.96 43.32
N SER A 237 -63.61 9.14 43.64
CA SER A 237 -63.99 9.90 44.84
C SER A 237 -65.47 10.27 44.80
N ASP A 238 -65.96 10.79 43.68
CA ASP A 238 -67.35 11.20 43.52
C ASP A 238 -68.31 9.99 43.65
N ILE A 239 -67.94 8.82 43.11
CA ILE A 239 -68.68 7.57 43.27
C ILE A 239 -68.69 7.12 44.75
N ALA A 240 -67.56 7.19 45.44
CA ALA A 240 -67.48 6.84 46.85
C ALA A 240 -68.31 7.78 47.74
N ASP A 241 -68.33 9.08 47.42
CA ASP A 241 -69.17 10.07 48.09
C ASP A 241 -70.66 9.82 47.86
N ALA A 242 -71.06 9.52 46.62
CA ALA A 242 -72.44 9.17 46.30
C ALA A 242 -72.89 7.90 47.04
N ALA A 243 -72.04 6.86 47.09
CA ALA A 243 -72.33 5.63 47.82
C ALA A 243 -72.46 5.85 49.34
N ARG A 244 -71.65 6.74 49.92
CA ARG A 244 -71.78 7.14 51.34
C ARG A 244 -73.09 7.85 51.61
N LEU A 245 -73.48 8.80 50.75
CA LEU A 245 -74.75 9.51 50.87
C LEU A 245 -75.94 8.55 50.75
N GLU A 246 -75.87 7.58 49.84
CA GLU A 246 -76.91 6.56 49.67
C GLU A 246 -77.00 5.64 50.89
N GLN A 247 -75.86 5.17 51.43
CA GLN A 247 -75.85 4.40 52.68
C GLN A 247 -76.45 5.17 53.86
N GLU A 248 -76.17 6.46 53.97
CA GLU A 248 -76.75 7.30 55.02
C GLU A 248 -78.26 7.44 54.83
N GLN A 249 -78.74 7.62 53.60
CA GLN A 249 -80.17 7.63 53.31
C GLN A 249 -80.85 6.29 53.62
N VAL A 250 -80.20 5.17 53.32
CA VAL A 250 -80.70 3.83 53.67
C VAL A 250 -80.78 3.66 55.19
N ARG A 251 -79.75 4.11 55.93
CA ARG A 251 -79.77 4.11 57.40
C ARG A 251 -80.92 4.94 57.97
N VAL A 252 -81.12 6.15 57.48
CA VAL A 252 -82.21 7.04 57.91
C VAL A 252 -83.57 6.40 57.61
N ARG A 253 -83.75 5.81 56.43
CA ARG A 253 -84.98 5.08 56.06
C ARG A 253 -85.24 3.89 56.97
N GLU A 254 -84.22 3.10 57.30
CA GLU A 254 -84.38 1.94 58.18
C GLU A 254 -84.67 2.36 59.63
N GLN A 255 -84.04 3.42 60.14
CA GLN A 255 -84.38 3.98 61.46
C GLN A 255 -85.83 4.49 61.51
N ALA A 256 -86.30 5.15 60.46
CA ALA A 256 -87.70 5.58 60.35
C ALA A 256 -88.66 4.38 60.31
N ARG A 257 -88.28 3.28 59.62
CA ARG A 257 -89.05 2.03 59.60
C ARG A 257 -89.17 1.41 60.99
N ILE A 258 -88.07 1.33 61.74
CA ILE A 258 -88.06 0.79 63.11
C ILE A 258 -88.90 1.66 64.06
N ALA A 259 -88.80 3.00 63.96
CA ALA A 259 -89.60 3.91 64.77
C ALA A 259 -91.11 3.78 64.47
N ALA A 260 -91.50 3.66 63.20
CA ALA A 260 -92.89 3.44 62.81
C ALA A 260 -93.43 2.09 63.31
N LEU A 261 -92.59 1.04 63.30
CA LEU A 261 -92.97 -0.29 63.80
C LEU A 261 -93.18 -0.28 65.33
N ALA A 262 -92.34 0.46 66.07
CA ALA A 262 -92.49 0.65 67.51
C ALA A 262 -93.75 1.45 67.87
N GLU A 263 -94.10 2.48 67.09
CA GLU A 263 -95.31 3.27 67.31
C GLU A 263 -96.58 2.46 67.02
N LYS A 264 -96.56 1.64 65.96
CA LYS A 264 -97.64 0.68 65.68
C LYS A 264 -97.83 -0.31 66.83
N GLN A 265 -96.75 -0.85 67.40
CA GLN A 265 -96.84 -1.75 68.56
C GLN A 265 -97.44 -1.07 69.80
N ARG A 266 -97.19 0.23 70.03
CA ARG A 266 -97.84 0.99 71.11
C ARG A 266 -99.34 1.13 70.90
N GLN A 267 -99.76 1.38 69.66
CA GLN A 267 -101.17 1.48 69.29
C GLN A 267 -101.89 0.13 69.44
N ASP A 268 -101.26 -0.96 69.01
CA ASP A 268 -101.79 -2.32 69.17
C ASP A 268 -101.89 -2.72 70.66
N ALA A 269 -100.93 -2.33 71.50
CA ALA A 269 -100.98 -2.54 72.95
C ALA A 269 -102.10 -1.73 73.64
N HIS A 270 -102.39 -0.53 73.15
CA HIS A 270 -103.51 0.29 73.62
C HIS A 270 -104.86 -0.33 73.25
N LEU A 271 -104.99 -0.83 72.02
CA LEU A 271 -106.18 -1.56 71.56
C LEU A 271 -106.37 -2.88 72.32
N ALA A 272 -105.30 -3.59 72.67
CA ALA A 272 -105.36 -4.81 73.48
C ALA A 272 -105.83 -4.57 74.92
N ARG A 273 -105.53 -3.41 75.51
CA ARG A 273 -106.06 -3.00 76.83
C ARG A 273 -107.56 -2.71 76.76
N LEU A 274 -108.03 -2.00 75.74
CA LEU A 274 -109.45 -1.78 75.48
C LEU A 274 -110.20 -3.10 75.22
N ALA A 275 -109.58 -4.03 74.48
CA ALA A 275 -110.13 -5.35 74.23
C ALA A 275 -110.23 -6.21 75.50
N SER A 276 -109.29 -6.10 76.45
CA SER A 276 -109.37 -6.79 77.74
C SER A 276 -110.50 -6.27 78.64
N GLU A 277 -110.82 -4.97 78.58
CA GLU A 277 -111.93 -4.38 79.32
C GLU A 277 -113.30 -4.88 78.78
N VAL A 278 -113.42 -5.01 77.46
CA VAL A 278 -114.60 -5.58 76.78
C VAL A 278 -114.70 -7.10 77.01
N ALA A 279 -113.56 -7.81 77.04
CA ALA A 279 -113.52 -9.25 77.33
C ALA A 279 -113.95 -9.58 78.77
N ARG A 280 -113.72 -8.70 79.74
CA ARG A 280 -114.20 -8.87 81.13
C ARG A 280 -115.73 -8.86 81.22
N ILE A 281 -116.40 -7.98 80.46
CA ILE A 281 -117.86 -7.86 80.40
C ILE A 281 -118.49 -9.04 79.65
N ASN A 282 -117.81 -9.54 78.60
CA ASN A 282 -118.28 -10.72 77.86
C ASN A 282 -118.00 -12.05 78.59
N ALA A 283 -116.98 -12.15 79.43
CA ALA A 283 -116.66 -13.35 80.20
C ALA A 283 -117.69 -13.68 81.30
N GLU A 284 -118.40 -12.69 81.84
CA GLU A 284 -119.53 -12.90 82.76
C GLU A 284 -120.77 -13.46 82.04
N ALA A 285 -121.00 -13.07 80.78
CA ALA A 285 -122.06 -13.60 79.93
C ALA A 285 -121.74 -15.02 79.38
N GLU A 286 -120.48 -15.30 79.06
CA GLU A 286 -120.02 -16.63 78.60
C GLU A 286 -120.00 -17.70 79.70
N ALA A 287 -119.94 -17.33 80.98
CA ALA A 287 -120.03 -18.29 82.10
C ALA A 287 -121.42 -18.98 82.17
N GLN A 288 -122.48 -18.32 81.69
CA GLN A 288 -123.82 -18.90 81.58
C GLN A 288 -123.96 -19.82 80.35
N GLU A 289 -123.33 -19.49 79.22
CA GLU A 289 -123.38 -20.30 78.00
C GLU A 289 -122.42 -21.52 78.04
N LYS A 290 -121.34 -21.46 78.82
CA LYS A 290 -120.43 -22.61 79.08
C LYS A 290 -121.11 -23.80 79.76
N LYS A 291 -122.22 -23.59 80.48
CA LYS A 291 -123.08 -24.69 80.98
C LYS A 291 -123.85 -25.39 79.86
N ARG A 292 -124.18 -24.69 78.77
CA ARG A 292 -124.89 -25.21 77.59
C ARG A 292 -123.96 -25.95 76.63
N VAL A 293 -122.71 -25.50 76.50
CA VAL A 293 -121.71 -26.03 75.56
C VAL A 293 -121.00 -27.29 76.08
N ALA A 294 -120.95 -27.52 77.41
CA ALA A 294 -120.43 -28.76 77.99
C ALA A 294 -121.18 -30.01 77.50
N THR A 295 -122.47 -29.88 77.23
CA THR A 295 -123.34 -30.93 76.68
C THR A 295 -123.09 -31.21 75.20
N LEU A 296 -122.57 -30.23 74.45
CA LEU A 296 -122.27 -30.34 73.01
C LEU A 296 -120.83 -30.81 72.74
N LYS A 297 -119.90 -30.63 73.68
CA LYS A 297 -118.49 -31.05 73.53
C LYS A 297 -118.25 -32.56 73.65
N ALA A 298 -119.17 -33.30 74.29
CA ALA A 298 -119.13 -34.77 74.29
C ALA A 298 -119.35 -35.35 72.88
N ALA A 299 -120.10 -34.64 72.01
CA ALA A 299 -120.37 -35.05 70.63
C ALA A 299 -119.26 -34.66 69.63
N LEU A 300 -118.30 -33.82 70.03
CA LEU A 300 -117.22 -33.34 69.16
C LEU A 300 -115.94 -34.20 69.25
N ALA A 301 -115.74 -34.90 70.38
CA ALA A 301 -114.62 -35.82 70.57
C ALA A 301 -114.69 -37.04 69.64
N GLU A 302 -115.89 -37.41 69.18
CA GLU A 302 -116.15 -38.49 68.22
C GLU A 302 -115.82 -38.07 66.77
N ALA A 303 -115.79 -36.77 66.48
CA ALA A 303 -115.51 -36.22 65.15
C ALA A 303 -114.01 -35.99 64.87
N GLN A 304 -113.16 -35.85 65.89
CA GLN A 304 -111.74 -35.53 65.72
C GLN A 304 -110.82 -36.76 65.56
N PHE A 305 -111.26 -37.95 66.00
CA PHE A 305 -110.56 -39.21 65.74
C PHE A 305 -110.52 -39.55 64.22
N ASN A 306 -111.46 -39.02 63.44
CA ASN A 306 -111.55 -39.25 61.99
C ASN A 306 -110.75 -38.25 61.13
N MET A 307 -110.01 -37.30 61.74
CA MET A 307 -109.13 -36.36 61.04
C MET A 307 -107.65 -36.74 61.11
N GLU A 308 -107.24 -37.56 62.08
CA GLU A 308 -105.88 -38.11 62.20
C GLU A 308 -105.52 -39.09 61.07
N ALA A 309 -106.52 -39.64 60.38
CA ALA A 309 -106.34 -40.44 59.16
C ALA A 309 -106.09 -39.59 57.89
N ALA A 310 -106.43 -38.29 57.90
CA ALA A 310 -106.15 -37.36 56.80
C ALA A 310 -104.73 -36.76 56.85
N ALA A 311 -104.05 -36.84 58.01
CA ALA A 311 -102.68 -36.38 58.21
C ALA A 311 -101.61 -37.36 57.67
N GLN A 312 -101.95 -38.63 57.44
CA GLN A 312 -101.03 -39.61 56.85
C GLN A 312 -100.99 -39.55 55.30
N ALA A 313 -102.00 -38.96 54.64
CA ALA A 313 -102.01 -38.79 53.19
C ALA A 313 -101.13 -37.61 52.71
N PHE A 314 -100.88 -36.60 53.56
CA PHE A 314 -100.02 -35.45 53.24
C PHE A 314 -98.52 -35.75 53.45
N ALA A 315 -98.18 -36.67 54.36
CA ALA A 315 -96.81 -37.12 54.57
C ALA A 315 -96.24 -37.93 53.38
N ALA A 316 -97.10 -38.53 52.53
CA ALA A 316 -96.69 -39.26 51.34
C ALA A 316 -96.35 -38.33 50.15
N GLU A 317 -96.97 -37.15 50.04
CA GLU A 317 -96.67 -36.15 49.00
C GLU A 317 -95.36 -35.39 49.31
N GLN A 318 -95.01 -35.24 50.58
CA GLN A 318 -93.76 -34.60 51.04
C GLN A 318 -92.50 -35.45 50.77
N ALA A 319 -92.64 -36.78 50.65
CA ALA A 319 -91.54 -37.68 50.28
C ALA A 319 -91.24 -37.65 48.76
N ARG A 320 -92.24 -37.34 47.91
CA ARG A 320 -92.07 -37.27 46.45
C ARG A 320 -91.27 -36.05 45.98
N LEU A 321 -91.38 -34.92 46.69
CA LEU A 321 -90.64 -33.69 46.38
C LEU A 321 -89.18 -33.68 46.88
N ASN A 322 -88.84 -34.50 47.89
CA ASN A 322 -87.45 -34.66 48.34
C ASN A 322 -86.63 -35.59 47.43
N ALA A 323 -87.25 -36.53 46.71
CA ALA A 323 -86.56 -37.40 45.74
C ALA A 323 -86.22 -36.69 44.40
N GLU A 324 -86.93 -35.62 44.04
CA GLU A 324 -86.66 -34.82 42.83
C GLU A 324 -85.46 -33.86 43.01
N MET A 325 -85.10 -33.54 44.27
CA MET A 325 -83.96 -32.67 44.59
C MET A 325 -82.61 -33.42 44.63
N GLU A 326 -82.60 -34.72 44.94
CA GLU A 326 -81.38 -35.56 44.86
C GLU A 326 -80.97 -35.88 43.42
N GLN A 327 -81.90 -36.00 42.47
CA GLN A 327 -81.56 -36.18 41.05
C GLN A 327 -80.97 -34.94 40.35
N ARG A 328 -81.17 -33.73 40.90
CA ARG A 328 -80.52 -32.50 40.38
C ARG A 328 -79.09 -32.29 40.92
N ILE A 329 -78.72 -32.92 42.03
CA ILE A 329 -77.39 -32.78 42.63
C ILE A 329 -76.37 -33.75 42.00
N GLU A 330 -76.77 -34.94 41.55
CA GLU A 330 -75.89 -35.86 40.79
C GLU A 330 -75.66 -35.43 39.32
N ALA A 331 -76.59 -34.66 38.72
CA ALA A 331 -76.44 -34.15 37.34
C ALA A 331 -75.45 -32.96 37.22
N ILE A 332 -75.07 -32.32 38.33
CA ILE A 332 -74.08 -31.22 38.36
C ILE A 332 -72.67 -31.73 38.68
N GLN A 333 -72.52 -32.85 39.41
CA GLN A 333 -71.21 -33.47 39.65
C GLN A 333 -70.63 -34.17 38.40
N SER A 334 -71.45 -34.46 37.38
CA SER A 334 -71.00 -34.99 36.09
C SER A 334 -70.57 -33.93 35.06
N GLN A 335 -70.82 -32.63 35.31
CA GLN A 335 -70.28 -31.53 34.48
C GLN A 335 -68.95 -30.94 35.00
N VAL A 336 -68.60 -31.13 36.28
CA VAL A 336 -67.33 -30.63 36.86
C VAL A 336 -66.15 -31.58 36.59
N LEU A 337 -66.39 -32.86 36.31
CA LEU A 337 -65.37 -33.82 35.86
C LEU A 337 -65.04 -33.74 34.35
N ALA A 338 -65.78 -32.93 33.57
CA ALA A 338 -65.51 -32.69 32.14
C ALA A 338 -64.85 -31.32 31.87
N GLU A 339 -64.84 -30.39 32.83
CA GLU A 339 -64.08 -29.13 32.74
C GLU A 339 -62.62 -29.27 33.22
N GLU A 340 -62.27 -30.34 33.97
CA GLU A 340 -60.87 -30.70 34.24
C GLU A 340 -60.10 -31.15 32.97
N GLN A 341 -60.78 -31.52 31.89
CA GLN A 341 -60.14 -31.77 30.58
C GLN A 341 -60.03 -30.53 29.67
N SER A 342 -60.64 -29.39 30.05
CA SER A 342 -60.60 -28.13 29.28
C SER A 342 -59.45 -27.20 29.70
N LEU A 343 -58.96 -27.34 30.95
CA LEU A 343 -57.77 -26.61 31.44
C LEU A 343 -56.45 -27.32 31.15
N GLU A 344 -56.48 -28.57 30.68
CA GLU A 344 -55.28 -29.31 30.25
C GLU A 344 -54.90 -29.04 28.78
N ILE A 345 -55.84 -28.57 27.93
CA ILE A 345 -55.55 -28.14 26.55
C ILE A 345 -55.00 -26.70 26.51
N ARG A 346 -55.38 -25.81 27.43
CA ARG A 346 -54.77 -24.47 27.52
C ARG A 346 -53.39 -24.46 28.18
N ARG A 347 -53.05 -25.46 29.00
CA ARG A 347 -51.66 -25.67 29.45
C ARG A 347 -50.76 -26.22 28.33
N LYS A 348 -51.31 -27.01 27.39
CA LYS A 348 -50.58 -27.49 26.18
C LYS A 348 -50.37 -26.43 25.09
N VAL A 349 -51.21 -25.40 24.96
CA VAL A 349 -50.97 -24.30 24.00
C VAL A 349 -49.93 -23.29 24.51
N ILE A 350 -49.83 -23.08 25.83
CA ILE A 350 -48.78 -22.24 26.42
C ILE A 350 -47.44 -22.99 26.54
N GLU A 351 -47.44 -24.31 26.65
CA GLU A 351 -46.22 -25.13 26.65
C GLU A 351 -45.65 -25.35 25.23
N THR A 352 -46.49 -25.30 24.19
CA THR A 352 -46.02 -25.34 22.78
C THR A 352 -45.48 -23.98 22.30
N ALA A 353 -46.03 -22.86 22.77
CA ALA A 353 -45.49 -21.52 22.49
C ALA A 353 -44.18 -21.24 23.25
N THR A 354 -44.00 -21.80 24.45
CA THR A 354 -42.74 -21.69 25.22
C THR A 354 -41.65 -22.62 24.67
N ASN A 355 -42.02 -23.75 24.06
CA ASN A 355 -41.07 -24.67 23.41
C ASN A 355 -40.64 -24.25 22.00
N VAL A 356 -41.46 -23.48 21.26
CA VAL A 356 -41.02 -22.83 19.99
C VAL A 356 -40.10 -21.63 20.26
N ALA A 357 -40.35 -20.86 21.32
CA ALA A 357 -39.44 -19.80 21.76
C ALA A 357 -38.09 -20.32 22.29
N LYS A 358 -38.07 -21.45 23.02
CA LYS A 358 -36.81 -22.13 23.41
C LYS A 358 -36.05 -22.74 22.22
N ARG A 359 -36.74 -23.16 21.15
CA ARG A 359 -36.10 -23.73 19.94
C ARG A 359 -35.59 -22.66 18.96
N GLN A 360 -36.14 -21.44 18.98
CA GLN A 360 -35.57 -20.29 18.27
C GLN A 360 -34.43 -19.59 19.03
N ALA A 361 -34.46 -19.59 20.37
CA ALA A 361 -33.32 -19.10 21.19
C ALA A 361 -32.13 -20.09 21.22
N GLN A 362 -32.36 -21.39 21.06
CA GLN A 362 -31.29 -22.40 20.92
C GLN A 362 -30.62 -22.40 19.53
N LEU A 363 -31.22 -21.84 18.49
CA LEU A 363 -30.58 -21.66 17.17
C LEU A 363 -29.79 -20.34 17.04
N ALA A 364 -30.05 -19.36 17.91
CA ALA A 364 -29.26 -18.12 17.97
C ALA A 364 -28.06 -18.22 18.92
N THR A 365 -28.13 -19.05 19.95
CA THR A 365 -26.99 -19.33 20.85
C THR A 365 -25.99 -20.33 20.22
N LEU A 366 -26.42 -21.11 19.21
CA LEU A 366 -25.55 -22.01 18.44
C LEU A 366 -24.71 -21.31 17.35
N LYS A 367 -24.88 -20.00 17.10
CA LYS A 367 -24.05 -19.22 16.15
C LYS A 367 -23.08 -18.25 16.82
N ILE A 368 -23.24 -18.00 18.12
CA ILE A 368 -22.38 -17.08 18.89
C ILE A 368 -21.50 -17.86 19.89
N GLN A 369 -21.87 -19.09 20.25
CA GLN A 369 -21.03 -20.03 21.03
C GLN A 369 -20.19 -20.98 20.14
N GLN A 370 -20.02 -20.68 18.85
CA GLN A 370 -19.20 -21.47 17.91
C GLN A 370 -17.91 -20.72 17.49
N GLN A 371 -17.68 -19.52 18.03
CA GLN A 371 -16.57 -18.65 17.66
C GLN A 371 -15.67 -18.22 18.83
N HIS A 372 -15.90 -18.70 20.06
CA HIS A 372 -15.14 -18.23 21.23
C HIS A 372 -14.72 -19.31 22.26
N GLU A 373 -14.80 -20.60 21.92
CA GLU A 373 -14.36 -21.72 22.78
C GLU A 373 -13.41 -22.70 22.06
N ASN A 374 -12.56 -22.20 21.16
CA ASN A 374 -11.43 -22.96 20.58
C ASN A 374 -10.07 -22.57 21.17
N GLN A 375 -10.07 -21.90 22.32
CA GLN A 375 -8.86 -21.57 23.06
C GLN A 375 -9.01 -22.00 24.52
N ARG A 376 -8.12 -22.91 24.92
CA ARG A 376 -7.72 -23.25 26.30
C ARG A 376 -8.54 -24.33 27.01
N HIS A 377 -8.24 -25.60 26.73
CA HIS A 377 -7.46 -26.50 27.60
C HIS A 377 -7.61 -27.95 27.11
N LEU A 378 -6.70 -28.38 26.23
CA LEU A 378 -6.41 -29.81 26.04
C LEU A 378 -4.89 -30.00 26.14
N HIS A 379 -4.38 -29.70 27.33
CA HIS A 379 -3.12 -30.25 27.81
C HIS A 379 -3.48 -31.31 28.85
N GLU A 380 -2.76 -32.44 28.77
CA GLU A 380 -2.75 -33.55 29.74
C GLU A 380 -3.84 -34.62 29.58
N LEU A 381 -3.67 -35.49 28.58
CA LEU A 381 -3.21 -36.88 28.80
C LEU A 381 -3.50 -37.72 27.55
N GLN A 382 -2.65 -37.59 26.53
CA GLN A 382 -2.31 -38.68 25.61
C GLN A 382 -0.90 -38.41 25.08
N ALA A 383 0.06 -38.64 25.97
CA ALA A 383 1.38 -39.10 25.60
C ALA A 383 1.24 -40.49 24.95
N VAL A 384 2.19 -40.82 24.06
CA VAL A 384 2.24 -42.01 23.21
C VAL A 384 1.43 -41.89 21.92
N SER A 385 1.87 -40.97 21.05
CA SER A 385 2.30 -41.28 19.68
C SER A 385 2.71 -39.99 18.97
N LYS A 386 3.59 -39.22 19.60
CA LYS A 386 4.24 -38.00 19.08
C LYS A 386 5.74 -38.24 18.95
N GLN A 387 6.11 -39.29 18.23
CA GLN A 387 7.52 -39.52 17.88
C GLN A 387 7.75 -39.96 16.43
N GLU A 388 6.72 -39.99 15.57
CA GLU A 388 6.90 -40.39 14.16
C GLU A 388 6.47 -39.35 13.11
N GLU A 389 5.89 -38.20 13.50
CA GLU A 389 5.54 -37.13 12.54
C GLU A 389 6.41 -35.86 12.63
N GLU A 390 7.17 -35.68 13.71
CA GLU A 390 8.18 -34.59 13.80
C GLU A 390 9.49 -34.93 13.07
N ALA A 391 9.67 -36.16 12.59
CA ALA A 391 10.84 -36.58 11.81
C ALA A 391 10.68 -36.43 10.28
N LEU A 392 9.50 -36.05 9.77
CA LEU A 392 9.23 -35.93 8.33
C LEU A 392 8.84 -34.52 7.85
N LYS A 393 8.85 -33.53 8.75
CA LYS A 393 8.79 -32.08 8.42
C LYS A 393 10.10 -31.33 8.68
N GLN A 394 11.22 -32.06 8.77
CA GLN A 394 12.58 -31.50 8.63
C GLN A 394 13.21 -31.78 7.26
N GLN A 395 12.46 -32.34 6.31
CA GLN A 395 12.92 -32.56 4.93
C GLN A 395 11.92 -31.98 3.94
N ARG A 396 11.92 -30.64 3.86
CA ARG A 396 11.56 -29.78 2.72
C ARG A 396 11.29 -28.37 3.25
N GLN A 397 12.29 -27.81 3.93
CA GLN A 397 12.52 -26.38 3.74
C GLN A 397 13.22 -26.28 2.38
N PRO A 398 12.73 -25.47 1.42
CA PRO A 398 13.63 -24.94 0.40
C PRO A 398 14.77 -24.21 1.14
N PRO A 399 16.01 -24.18 0.63
CA PRO A 399 17.09 -23.49 1.33
C PRO A 399 16.62 -22.05 1.60
N GLU A 400 16.63 -21.63 2.86
CA GLU A 400 16.53 -20.23 3.24
C GLU A 400 17.63 -19.53 2.42
N ILE A 401 17.24 -18.72 1.44
CA ILE A 401 18.20 -18.09 0.54
C ILE A 401 18.95 -17.07 1.37
N GLN A 402 20.13 -17.44 1.86
CA GLN A 402 21.04 -16.55 2.56
C GLN A 402 21.44 -15.43 1.61
N GLN A 403 20.92 -14.21 1.83
CA GLN A 403 21.28 -13.08 0.97
C GLN A 403 22.53 -12.40 1.53
N VAL A 404 23.62 -12.52 0.79
CA VAL A 404 24.89 -11.86 1.11
C VAL A 404 25.01 -10.60 0.26
N TYR A 405 25.30 -9.45 0.85
CA TYR A 405 25.51 -8.19 0.12
C TYR A 405 27.00 -7.82 0.13
N PRO A 406 27.79 -8.29 -0.86
CA PRO A 406 29.24 -8.13 -0.84
C PRO A 406 29.72 -6.74 -1.28
N ALA A 407 30.77 -6.28 -0.62
CA ALA A 407 31.47 -5.04 -0.92
C ALA A 407 32.99 -5.19 -0.81
N SER A 408 33.73 -4.30 -1.48
CA SER A 408 35.17 -4.16 -1.26
C SER A 408 35.42 -3.16 -0.14
N GLY A 409 36.12 -3.55 0.92
CA GLY A 409 36.45 -2.64 2.03
C GLY A 409 37.22 -1.41 1.58
N VAL A 410 38.20 -1.59 0.69
CA VAL A 410 39.01 -0.50 0.11
C VAL A 410 38.14 0.49 -0.67
N VAL A 411 37.21 0.01 -1.49
CA VAL A 411 36.35 0.88 -2.31
C VAL A 411 35.32 1.58 -1.45
N ALA A 412 34.60 0.85 -0.60
CA ALA A 412 33.53 1.40 0.25
C ALA A 412 34.06 2.45 1.25
N SER A 413 35.30 2.31 1.71
CA SER A 413 35.93 3.27 2.65
C SER A 413 36.21 4.65 2.06
N THR A 414 36.21 4.79 0.73
CA THR A 414 36.58 6.05 0.06
C THR A 414 35.51 6.59 -0.88
N ARG A 415 34.52 5.77 -1.26
CA ARG A 415 33.54 6.08 -2.30
C ARG A 415 32.18 5.41 -2.06
N PRO A 416 31.10 5.93 -2.68
CA PRO A 416 29.82 5.24 -2.71
C PRO A 416 29.95 3.85 -3.35
N HIS A 417 29.40 2.84 -2.68
CA HIS A 417 29.40 1.46 -3.14
C HIS A 417 27.98 0.89 -3.14
N PHE A 418 27.70 -0.01 -4.09
CA PHE A 418 26.39 -0.63 -4.28
C PHE A 418 26.51 -2.15 -4.34
N SER A 419 25.52 -2.85 -3.78
CA SER A 419 25.48 -4.30 -3.79
C SER A 419 24.05 -4.84 -3.90
N PHE A 420 23.89 -5.94 -4.64
CA PHE A 420 22.71 -6.80 -4.64
C PHE A 420 22.96 -8.06 -3.85
N SER A 421 21.90 -8.83 -3.62
CA SER A 421 22.03 -10.21 -3.17
C SER A 421 23.04 -10.96 -4.05
N SER A 422 24.09 -11.43 -3.38
CA SER A 422 25.23 -12.18 -3.89
C SER A 422 26.08 -11.49 -4.96
N THR A 423 25.92 -10.17 -5.20
CA THR A 423 26.63 -9.46 -6.27
C THR A 423 27.12 -8.08 -5.83
N ALA A 424 28.42 -7.80 -5.98
CA ALA A 424 28.99 -6.48 -5.77
C ALA A 424 28.92 -5.67 -7.09
N ILE A 425 28.47 -4.42 -7.03
CA ILE A 425 28.50 -3.52 -8.20
C ILE A 425 29.80 -2.73 -8.20
N ARG A 426 30.57 -2.85 -9.28
CA ARG A 426 31.69 -1.95 -9.54
C ARG A 426 31.23 -0.76 -10.38
N LEU A 427 31.15 0.41 -9.76
CA LEU A 427 30.97 1.66 -10.48
C LEU A 427 32.27 2.12 -11.14
N PRO A 428 32.24 2.68 -12.36
CA PRO A 428 33.38 3.40 -12.91
C PRO A 428 33.84 4.50 -11.95
N SER A 429 35.16 4.68 -11.81
CA SER A 429 35.73 5.67 -10.88
C SER A 429 35.15 7.08 -11.09
N SER A 430 34.91 7.48 -12.34
CA SER A 430 34.30 8.77 -12.68
C SER A 430 32.85 8.87 -12.18
N ALA A 431 32.05 7.82 -12.32
CA ALA A 431 30.67 7.78 -11.86
C ALA A 431 30.58 7.79 -10.32
N ALA A 432 31.42 7.00 -9.64
CA ALA A 432 31.48 6.97 -8.19
C ALA A 432 31.89 8.32 -7.60
N SER A 433 32.87 9.00 -8.21
CA SER A 433 33.25 10.37 -7.83
C SER A 433 32.12 11.37 -8.05
N ALA A 434 31.47 11.32 -9.21
CA ALA A 434 30.39 12.25 -9.52
C ALA A 434 29.19 12.06 -8.58
N ILE A 435 28.86 10.82 -8.19
CA ILE A 435 27.81 10.54 -7.21
C ILE A 435 28.19 11.10 -5.82
N LEU A 436 29.45 10.94 -5.42
CA LEU A 436 29.95 11.48 -4.15
C LEU A 436 29.91 13.01 -4.12
N ASP A 437 30.29 13.65 -5.23
CA ASP A 437 30.23 15.11 -5.35
C ASP A 437 28.78 15.60 -5.34
N SER A 438 27.87 14.92 -6.03
CA SER A 438 26.42 15.19 -5.96
C SER A 438 25.87 15.03 -4.54
N LEU A 439 26.30 14.01 -3.79
CA LEU A 439 25.91 13.84 -2.38
C LEU A 439 26.38 15.03 -1.52
N ARG A 440 27.63 15.46 -1.68
CA ARG A 440 28.18 16.62 -0.93
C ARG A 440 27.42 17.90 -1.23
N VAL A 441 27.10 18.14 -2.50
CA VAL A 441 26.25 19.26 -2.92
C VAL A 441 24.85 19.15 -2.33
N GLY A 442 24.24 17.95 -2.35
CA GLY A 442 22.95 17.67 -1.74
C GLY A 442 22.94 17.94 -0.23
N LEU A 443 23.97 17.48 0.49
CA LEU A 443 24.15 17.71 1.93
C LEU A 443 24.22 19.20 2.28
N LEU A 444 25.00 19.97 1.52
CA LEU A 444 25.09 21.43 1.70
C LEU A 444 23.73 22.10 1.44
N THR A 445 23.03 21.66 0.39
CA THR A 445 21.74 22.21 -0.03
C THR A 445 20.65 21.91 1.00
N VAL A 446 20.56 20.67 1.49
CA VAL A 446 19.61 20.26 2.53
C VAL A 446 19.88 21.03 3.82
N LYS A 447 21.14 21.14 4.26
CA LYS A 447 21.51 21.90 5.47
C LYS A 447 21.14 23.39 5.34
N ALA A 448 21.42 24.01 4.20
CA ALA A 448 21.09 25.41 3.95
C ALA A 448 19.57 25.66 3.89
N ALA A 449 18.82 24.79 3.21
CA ALA A 449 17.38 24.88 3.11
C ALA A 449 16.68 24.61 4.47
N ALA A 450 17.16 23.62 5.22
CA ALA A 450 16.66 23.31 6.57
C ALA A 450 16.82 24.51 7.52
N ALA A 451 17.95 25.23 7.45
CA ALA A 451 18.17 26.43 8.25
C ALA A 451 17.25 27.61 7.87
N ALA A 452 16.69 27.62 6.66
CA ALA A 452 15.84 28.69 6.14
C ALA A 452 14.33 28.45 6.35
N LEU A 453 13.92 27.22 6.70
CA LEU A 453 12.52 26.84 6.85
C LEU A 453 12.10 26.75 8.32
N ILE A 454 10.88 27.21 8.62
CA ILE A 454 10.33 27.23 9.99
C ILE A 454 9.57 25.91 10.30
N SER A 455 9.20 25.13 9.27
CA SER A 455 8.59 23.79 9.44
C SER A 455 8.63 22.99 8.14
N GLY A 456 9.07 21.73 8.19
CA GLY A 456 8.94 20.75 7.09
C GLY A 456 10.23 20.02 6.71
N PRO A 457 10.19 18.72 6.38
CA PRO A 457 11.37 17.99 5.91
C PRO A 457 11.83 18.51 4.54
N VAL A 458 13.14 18.45 4.32
CA VAL A 458 13.79 18.84 3.07
C VAL A 458 14.53 17.64 2.50
N LEU A 459 14.42 17.44 1.19
CA LEU A 459 15.10 16.36 0.48
C LEU A 459 15.77 16.87 -0.79
N VAL A 460 16.92 16.29 -1.11
CA VAL A 460 17.62 16.48 -2.39
C VAL A 460 18.07 15.13 -2.93
N GLY A 461 17.65 14.79 -4.15
CA GLY A 461 18.17 13.63 -4.89
C GLY A 461 19.64 13.83 -5.28
N PHE A 462 20.44 12.77 -5.34
CA PHE A 462 21.85 12.90 -5.75
C PHE A 462 22.36 11.76 -6.63
N ALA A 463 21.66 10.62 -6.66
CA ALA A 463 21.91 9.56 -7.63
C ALA A 463 20.59 8.97 -8.14
N ALA A 464 20.57 8.50 -9.39
CA ALA A 464 19.43 7.81 -9.97
C ALA A 464 19.86 6.55 -10.70
N LEU A 465 18.96 5.58 -10.68
CA LEU A 465 18.97 4.40 -11.51
C LEU A 465 17.95 4.58 -12.64
N LEU A 466 18.44 4.65 -13.88
CA LEU A 466 17.62 4.98 -15.04
C LEU A 466 17.31 3.70 -15.85
N MET A 467 16.04 3.25 -15.84
CA MET A 467 15.40 2.15 -16.64
C MET A 467 15.07 0.85 -15.85
N PRO A 468 14.04 0.06 -16.28
CA PRO A 468 13.71 -1.23 -15.67
C PRO A 468 14.88 -2.19 -15.86
N SER A 469 15.65 -2.34 -14.81
CA SER A 469 16.57 -3.46 -14.60
C SER A 469 15.95 -4.37 -13.54
N ARG A 470 16.60 -5.49 -13.17
CA ARG A 470 16.15 -6.24 -11.98
C ARG A 470 16.01 -5.34 -10.73
N LEU A 471 16.73 -4.22 -10.65
CA LEU A 471 16.53 -3.14 -9.67
C LEU A 471 15.18 -2.40 -9.74
N GLY A 472 14.61 -2.24 -10.94
CA GLY A 472 13.29 -1.65 -11.14
C GLY A 472 12.14 -2.63 -10.82
N ASN A 473 12.49 -3.90 -10.60
CA ASN A 473 11.55 -4.99 -10.33
C ASN A 473 11.36 -5.28 -8.83
N GLY A 474 11.88 -4.42 -7.94
CA GLY A 474 11.73 -4.59 -6.49
C GLY A 474 12.82 -5.43 -5.80
N GLU A 475 13.92 -5.76 -6.49
CA GLU A 475 15.09 -6.42 -5.86
C GLU A 475 15.74 -5.49 -4.82
N ARG A 476 15.88 -6.00 -3.58
CA ARG A 476 16.52 -5.30 -2.48
C ARG A 476 18.00 -5.09 -2.78
N PHE A 477 18.51 -3.87 -2.58
CA PHE A 477 19.91 -3.54 -2.75
C PHE A 477 20.40 -2.69 -1.59
N SER A 478 21.69 -2.77 -1.32
CA SER A 478 22.37 -1.90 -0.35
C SER A 478 23.22 -0.86 -1.07
N MET A 479 23.26 0.32 -0.49
CA MET A 479 24.20 1.37 -0.84
C MET A 479 24.94 1.78 0.42
N SER A 480 26.25 2.00 0.31
CA SER A 480 27.08 2.51 1.40
C SER A 480 27.86 3.75 0.98
N VAL A 481 28.12 4.63 1.94
CA VAL A 481 29.06 5.75 1.82
C VAL A 481 29.95 5.81 3.05
N PRO A 482 31.17 6.39 2.97
CA PRO A 482 31.97 6.66 4.16
C PRO A 482 31.19 7.52 5.15
N LEU A 483 31.13 7.11 6.41
CA LEU A 483 30.39 7.84 7.45
C LEU A 483 30.89 9.29 7.61
N ALA A 484 32.16 9.53 7.30
CA ALA A 484 32.80 10.85 7.31
C ALA A 484 32.08 11.89 6.44
N GLU A 485 31.28 11.47 5.45
CA GLU A 485 30.46 12.38 4.64
C GLU A 485 29.26 12.95 5.43
N LEU A 486 28.78 12.23 6.45
CA LEU A 486 27.59 12.57 7.23
C LEU A 486 27.91 13.04 8.65
N SER A 487 28.97 12.49 9.25
CA SER A 487 29.34 12.73 10.65
C SER A 487 30.85 12.82 10.84
N SER A 488 31.28 13.64 11.82
CA SER A 488 32.67 13.78 12.24
C SER A 488 32.96 13.08 13.57
N GLU A 489 32.12 12.13 13.98
CA GLU A 489 32.31 11.37 15.22
C GLU A 489 33.63 10.60 15.25
N SER A 490 34.20 10.47 16.44
CA SER A 490 35.48 9.78 16.60
C SER A 490 35.31 8.27 16.49
N ALA A 491 36.32 7.57 15.95
CA ALA A 491 36.33 6.11 15.85
C ALA A 491 36.14 5.43 17.22
N GLN A 492 36.69 6.02 18.29
CA GLN A 492 36.52 5.52 19.65
C GLN A 492 35.04 5.60 20.10
N THR A 493 34.40 6.76 19.90
CA THR A 493 32.97 6.94 20.23
C THR A 493 32.10 5.95 19.48
N LEU A 494 32.37 5.77 18.18
CA LEU A 494 31.62 4.85 17.32
C LEU A 494 31.75 3.41 17.80
N ARG A 495 32.96 2.98 18.20
CA ARG A 495 33.19 1.63 18.73
C ARG A 495 32.50 1.41 20.08
N GLU A 496 32.63 2.35 21.01
CA GLU A 496 31.93 2.27 22.31
C GLU A 496 30.39 2.22 22.13
N THR A 497 29.87 2.88 21.09
CA THR A 497 28.45 2.83 20.73
C THR A 497 28.08 1.48 20.11
N ALA A 498 28.90 0.98 19.19
CA ALA A 498 28.71 -0.33 18.54
C ALA A 498 28.77 -1.50 19.54
N ASP A 499 29.70 -1.46 20.50
CA ASP A 499 29.87 -2.48 21.54
C ASP A 499 28.63 -2.62 22.44
N ARG A 500 27.84 -1.55 22.54
CA ARG A 500 26.58 -1.52 23.30
C ARG A 500 25.34 -1.67 22.42
N GLN A 501 25.52 -1.88 21.11
CA GLN A 501 24.45 -1.85 20.10
C GLN A 501 23.58 -0.58 20.21
N GLY A 502 24.24 0.57 20.44
CA GLY A 502 23.61 1.87 20.60
C GLY A 502 23.29 2.56 19.27
N THR A 503 22.64 3.72 19.35
CA THR A 503 22.32 4.55 18.19
C THR A 503 23.16 5.82 18.17
N LEU A 504 23.44 6.34 16.97
CA LEU A 504 24.02 7.66 16.74
C LEU A 504 22.97 8.59 16.13
N GLU A 505 22.84 9.77 16.71
CA GLU A 505 21.95 10.82 16.20
C GLU A 505 22.57 11.54 15.01
N LEU A 506 21.90 11.49 13.85
CA LEU A 506 22.32 12.19 12.65
C LEU A 506 21.26 13.23 12.22
N PRO A 507 21.66 14.48 11.93
CA PRO A 507 20.74 15.54 11.51
C PRO A 507 20.21 15.34 10.08
N VAL A 508 20.81 14.43 9.32
CA VAL A 508 20.45 14.07 7.96
C VAL A 508 20.51 12.55 7.80
N GLY A 509 19.64 12.00 6.96
CA GLY A 509 19.64 10.60 6.59
C GLY A 509 19.66 10.42 5.07
N LEU A 510 20.19 9.29 4.62
CA LEU A 510 20.05 8.84 3.23
C LEU A 510 18.86 7.89 3.10
N GLY A 511 18.19 7.95 1.96
CA GLY A 511 17.09 7.07 1.63
C GLY A 511 16.98 6.82 0.13
N VAL A 512 16.10 5.91 -0.24
CA VAL A 512 15.84 5.52 -1.63
C VAL A 512 14.35 5.64 -1.92
N ARG A 513 13.96 6.39 -2.95
CA ARG A 513 12.55 6.45 -3.39
C ARG A 513 12.43 6.04 -4.84
N ARG A 514 11.23 5.60 -5.23
CA ARG A 514 10.93 5.30 -6.64
C ARG A 514 10.76 6.60 -7.42
N LEU A 515 11.35 6.65 -8.62
CA LEU A 515 11.20 7.76 -9.57
C LEU A 515 10.97 7.17 -10.97
N GLY A 516 9.72 7.17 -11.43
CA GLY A 516 9.33 6.50 -12.68
C GLY A 516 9.59 4.98 -12.63
N ALA A 517 10.21 4.42 -13.68
CA ALA A 517 10.63 3.01 -13.73
C ALA A 517 11.96 2.73 -13.00
N GLY A 518 12.52 3.72 -12.29
CA GLY A 518 13.82 3.67 -11.64
C GLY A 518 13.75 3.97 -10.13
N ALA A 519 14.92 4.05 -9.51
CA ALA A 519 15.07 4.45 -8.12
C ALA A 519 15.97 5.68 -8.01
N GLU A 520 15.58 6.63 -7.17
CA GLU A 520 16.34 7.82 -6.82
C GLU A 520 16.85 7.68 -5.38
N ILE A 521 18.12 8.02 -5.20
CA ILE A 521 18.76 8.07 -3.90
C ILE A 521 18.85 9.52 -3.50
N PHE A 522 18.49 9.80 -2.26
CA PHE A 522 18.38 11.15 -1.76
C PHE A 522 19.00 11.30 -0.38
N VAL A 523 19.32 12.55 -0.06
CA VAL A 523 19.65 13.00 1.28
C VAL A 523 18.53 13.90 1.78
N ALA A 524 18.14 13.73 3.04
CA ALA A 524 17.07 14.53 3.64
C ALA A 524 17.32 14.82 5.11
N THR A 525 16.66 15.86 5.63
CA THR A 525 16.68 16.18 7.07
C THR A 525 16.06 15.06 7.88
N SER A 526 16.69 14.71 8.99
CA SER A 526 16.08 13.84 9.99
C SER A 526 15.08 14.66 10.82
N ASP A 527 13.84 14.19 10.92
CA ASP A 527 12.73 14.87 11.60
C ASP A 527 11.93 13.94 12.53
N ASP A 528 12.40 12.70 12.73
CA ASP A 528 11.80 11.63 13.53
C ASP A 528 10.37 11.24 13.15
N PHE A 529 9.86 11.78 12.05
CA PHE A 529 8.55 11.48 11.50
C PHE A 529 8.66 10.77 10.16
N HIS A 530 9.52 11.27 9.28
CA HIS A 530 9.82 10.69 7.97
C HIS A 530 11.16 9.96 7.96
N ILE A 531 12.15 10.53 8.65
CA ILE A 531 13.50 9.95 8.79
C ILE A 531 13.92 10.05 10.24
N ARG A 532 14.02 8.90 10.92
CA ARG A 532 14.59 8.80 12.27
C ARG A 532 16.02 9.34 12.32
N SER A 533 16.27 10.25 13.26
CA SER A 533 17.60 10.80 13.52
C SER A 533 18.52 9.76 14.15
N SER A 534 17.97 8.86 14.97
CA SER A 534 18.68 7.74 15.59
C SER A 534 19.02 6.63 14.58
N VAL A 535 20.31 6.34 14.38
CA VAL A 535 20.79 5.26 13.48
C VAL A 535 21.59 4.22 14.26
N LEU A 536 21.25 2.94 14.10
CA LEU A 536 21.90 1.85 14.84
C LEU A 536 23.36 1.67 14.41
N VAL A 537 24.25 1.51 15.39
CA VAL A 537 25.69 1.30 15.19
C VAL A 537 26.02 -0.16 15.45
N LEU A 538 26.64 -0.83 14.48
CA LEU A 538 26.97 -2.25 14.50
C LEU A 538 28.47 -2.47 14.29
N ASN A 539 29.04 -3.45 14.98
CA ASN A 539 30.41 -3.90 14.76
C ASN A 539 30.44 -4.98 13.67
N ALA A 540 31.37 -4.86 12.73
CA ALA A 540 31.70 -5.93 11.80
C ALA A 540 32.61 -6.96 12.46
N ALA A 541 32.24 -8.23 12.36
CA ALA A 541 33.04 -9.36 12.83
C ALA A 541 33.90 -9.89 11.68
N TYR A 542 35.13 -10.30 11.94
CA TYR A 542 35.97 -10.92 10.92
C TYR A 542 35.71 -12.42 10.86
N ASP A 543 35.28 -12.91 9.70
CA ASP A 543 35.16 -14.33 9.39
C ASP A 543 36.45 -14.85 8.75
N LEU A 544 37.22 -15.59 9.55
CA LEU A 544 38.48 -16.22 9.18
C LEU A 544 38.33 -17.28 8.07
N LEU A 545 37.15 -17.91 7.92
CA LEU A 545 36.95 -18.99 6.94
C LEU A 545 36.73 -18.44 5.53
N ASN A 546 36.02 -17.31 5.43
CA ASN A 546 35.65 -16.70 4.16
C ASN A 546 36.50 -15.46 3.80
N ASP A 547 37.43 -15.07 4.69
CA ASP A 547 38.28 -13.89 4.56
C ASP A 547 37.48 -12.62 4.26
N VAL A 548 36.41 -12.41 5.04
CA VAL A 548 35.53 -11.23 4.94
C VAL A 548 35.17 -10.71 6.31
N TYR A 549 34.93 -9.41 6.40
CA TYR A 549 34.18 -8.84 7.51
C TYR A 549 32.69 -9.04 7.26
N GLU A 550 31.93 -9.45 8.27
CA GLU A 550 30.50 -9.71 8.19
C GLU A 550 29.70 -8.99 9.27
N VAL A 551 28.47 -8.62 8.93
CA VAL A 551 27.45 -8.12 9.86
C VAL A 551 26.12 -8.80 9.55
N ALA A 552 25.52 -9.45 10.55
CA ALA A 552 24.15 -9.93 10.47
C ALA A 552 23.15 -8.79 10.72
N LEU A 553 22.09 -8.72 9.93
CA LEU A 553 21.05 -7.70 10.12
C LEU A 553 20.19 -8.03 11.36
N PRO A 554 19.85 -7.05 12.22
CA PRO A 554 19.11 -7.30 13.46
C PRO A 554 17.72 -7.93 13.27
N ASP A 555 17.02 -7.56 12.19
CA ASP A 555 15.65 -8.02 11.88
C ASP A 555 15.62 -9.22 10.92
N SER A 556 16.77 -9.62 10.36
CA SER A 556 16.94 -10.74 9.45
C SER A 556 18.31 -11.39 9.69
N PRO A 557 18.45 -12.32 10.66
CA PRO A 557 19.73 -12.92 11.03
C PRO A 557 20.31 -13.84 9.94
N THR A 558 19.58 -14.04 8.84
CA THR A 558 19.98 -14.79 7.66
C THR A 558 20.50 -13.90 6.52
N ASP A 559 20.35 -12.58 6.61
CA ASP A 559 20.94 -11.61 5.68
C ASP A 559 22.25 -11.05 6.23
N PHE A 560 23.30 -11.09 5.40
CA PHE A 560 24.64 -10.66 5.77
C PHE A 560 25.13 -9.54 4.86
N LEU A 561 25.68 -8.49 5.45
CA LEU A 561 26.56 -7.56 4.74
C LEU A 561 27.99 -8.08 4.86
N THR A 562 28.73 -8.16 3.75
CA THR A 562 30.13 -8.62 3.76
C THR A 562 31.08 -7.65 3.09
N TRP A 563 32.30 -7.53 3.61
CA TRP A 563 33.37 -6.69 3.06
C TRP A 563 34.67 -7.46 2.96
N THR A 564 35.32 -7.42 1.79
CA THR A 564 36.69 -7.91 1.69
C THR A 564 37.64 -7.01 2.50
N PRO A 565 38.60 -7.57 3.27
CA PRO A 565 39.55 -6.80 4.05
C PRO A 565 40.35 -5.82 3.18
N ALA A 566 40.62 -4.62 3.70
CA ALA A 566 41.64 -3.75 3.12
C ALA A 566 43.05 -4.17 3.58
N ILE A 567 43.13 -4.77 4.76
CA ILE A 567 44.31 -5.42 5.36
C ILE A 567 43.83 -6.73 5.97
N SER A 568 44.36 -7.88 5.53
CA SER A 568 43.99 -9.19 6.07
C SER A 568 44.63 -9.41 7.45
N PRO A 569 43.85 -9.66 8.51
CA PRO A 569 44.37 -9.93 9.85
C PRO A 569 45.29 -11.16 9.89
N GLY A 570 46.56 -10.96 10.28
CA GLY A 570 47.53 -12.05 10.46
C GLY A 570 48.54 -12.25 9.32
N ASP A 571 48.35 -11.60 8.16
CA ASP A 571 49.33 -11.64 7.07
C ASP A 571 50.32 -10.47 7.17
N SER A 572 51.57 -10.77 7.54
CA SER A 572 52.67 -9.80 7.56
C SER A 572 53.34 -9.60 6.19
N SER A 573 52.62 -9.91 5.10
CA SER A 573 53.18 -9.92 3.75
C SER A 573 53.23 -8.50 3.17
N THR A 574 54.36 -8.13 2.56
CA THR A 574 54.56 -6.84 1.88
C THR A 574 54.17 -6.87 0.40
N GLU A 575 53.48 -7.91 -0.06
CA GLU A 575 52.93 -7.95 -1.41
C GLU A 575 51.70 -7.03 -1.48
N SER A 576 51.68 -6.14 -2.49
CA SER A 576 50.53 -5.27 -2.80
C SER A 576 49.23 -6.08 -2.76
N PRO A 577 48.12 -5.52 -2.24
CA PRO A 577 46.91 -6.29 -1.98
C PRO A 577 46.50 -7.08 -3.22
N MET A 578 46.15 -8.34 -2.98
CA MET A 578 45.85 -9.34 -4.00
C MET A 578 44.91 -8.76 -5.05
N LEU A 579 45.29 -9.04 -6.30
CA LEU A 579 44.54 -8.78 -7.51
C LEU A 579 43.03 -8.96 -7.28
N ASP A 580 42.25 -7.94 -7.67
CA ASP A 580 40.80 -8.02 -7.81
C ASP A 580 40.39 -9.39 -8.35
N THR A 581 39.72 -10.20 -7.55
CA THR A 581 39.01 -11.36 -8.07
C THR A 581 37.93 -10.84 -9.01
N ASP A 582 37.96 -11.31 -10.26
CA ASP A 582 37.05 -10.94 -11.36
C ASP A 582 35.58 -11.18 -10.95
N SER A 583 34.98 -10.19 -10.28
CA SER A 583 33.53 -10.06 -10.19
C SER A 583 33.04 -9.55 -11.54
N PRO A 584 32.01 -10.16 -12.14
CA PRO A 584 31.50 -9.73 -13.42
C PRO A 584 31.13 -8.24 -13.36
N ALA A 585 31.67 -7.44 -14.28
CA ALA A 585 31.29 -6.04 -14.42
C ALA A 585 29.77 -5.96 -14.59
N TYR A 586 29.12 -5.13 -13.76
CA TYR A 586 27.68 -4.93 -13.82
C TYR A 586 27.25 -4.49 -15.24
N THR A 587 26.45 -5.32 -15.91
CA THR A 587 25.92 -5.08 -17.26
C THR A 587 24.49 -4.53 -17.26
N GLY A 588 23.96 -4.15 -16.09
CA GLY A 588 22.61 -3.61 -15.93
C GLY A 588 22.50 -2.09 -16.19
N ALA A 589 21.37 -1.50 -15.77
CA ALA A 589 21.04 -0.09 -15.97
C ALA A 589 22.03 0.87 -15.27
N PRO A 590 22.54 1.91 -15.95
CA PRO A 590 23.56 2.78 -15.40
C PRO A 590 23.06 3.52 -14.14
N ILE A 591 23.85 3.45 -13.05
CA ILE A 591 23.71 4.32 -11.89
C ILE A 591 24.41 5.63 -12.22
N VAL A 592 23.66 6.72 -12.26
CA VAL A 592 24.17 8.03 -12.66
C VAL A 592 24.04 9.04 -11.53
N PRO A 593 25.00 9.96 -11.40
CA PRO A 593 24.80 11.15 -10.56
C PRO A 593 23.63 11.95 -11.11
N ILE A 594 22.83 12.52 -10.22
CA ILE A 594 21.85 13.54 -10.57
C ILE A 594 22.13 14.79 -9.74
N GLU A 595 21.96 15.96 -10.34
CA GLU A 595 21.80 17.19 -9.58
C GLU A 595 20.32 17.26 -9.21
N GLY A 596 19.99 16.75 -8.02
CA GLY A 596 18.60 16.56 -7.65
C GLY A 596 17.86 17.86 -7.36
N ARG A 597 16.56 17.79 -7.64
CA ARG A 597 15.58 18.81 -7.29
C ARG A 597 15.45 18.91 -5.77
N LEU A 598 15.48 20.14 -5.25
CA LEU A 598 15.11 20.43 -3.87
C LEU A 598 13.61 20.20 -3.70
N ASP A 599 13.25 19.18 -2.92
CA ASP A 599 11.87 18.90 -2.55
C ASP A 599 11.59 19.38 -1.13
N LEU A 600 10.61 20.27 -1.02
CA LEU A 600 10.09 20.78 0.26
C LEU A 600 8.87 19.96 0.67
N ASN A 601 8.84 19.43 1.89
CA ASN A 601 7.78 18.56 2.41
C ASN A 601 7.52 17.30 1.54
N PRO A 602 8.55 16.50 1.23
CA PRO A 602 8.34 15.24 0.54
C PRO A 602 7.47 14.29 1.36
N ILE A 603 6.56 13.59 0.71
CA ILE A 603 5.89 12.43 1.31
C ILE A 603 6.87 11.26 1.24
N LEU A 604 7.40 10.87 2.39
CA LEU A 604 8.33 9.76 2.53
C LEU A 604 7.64 8.65 3.32
N VAL A 605 7.70 7.43 2.81
CA VAL A 605 7.23 6.24 3.52
C VAL A 605 8.33 5.78 4.47
N GLU A 606 8.01 5.54 5.74
CA GLU A 606 8.96 5.04 6.73
C GLU A 606 9.40 3.60 6.37
N GLY A 607 10.69 3.29 6.56
CA GLY A 607 11.16 1.90 6.56
C GLY A 607 12.50 1.61 5.85
N TRP A 608 13.31 2.60 5.47
CA TRP A 608 14.68 2.28 5.04
C TRP A 608 15.51 1.76 6.21
N GLU A 609 15.90 0.49 6.13
CA GLU A 609 16.94 -0.08 6.97
C GLU A 609 18.26 0.65 6.72
N ARG A 610 18.84 1.13 7.80
CA ARG A 610 20.03 1.96 7.79
C ARG A 610 20.88 1.63 9.00
N PHE A 611 22.18 1.52 8.76
CA PHE A 611 23.12 1.10 9.79
C PHE A 611 24.41 1.87 9.64
N ILE A 612 25.07 2.11 10.77
CA ILE A 612 26.45 2.53 10.81
C ILE A 612 27.28 1.29 11.11
N ILE A 613 28.19 0.94 10.20
CA ILE A 613 29.06 -0.23 10.36
C ILE A 613 30.45 0.25 10.78
N VAL A 614 30.92 -0.28 11.90
CA VAL A 614 32.24 0.00 12.48
C VAL A 614 33.11 -1.24 12.32
N PHE A 615 34.33 -1.04 11.83
CA PHE A 615 35.31 -2.11 11.62
C PHE A 615 36.43 -2.04 12.68
N PRO A 616 37.15 -3.15 12.93
CA PRO A 616 38.39 -3.14 13.70
C PRO A 616 39.45 -2.18 13.11
N ASP A 617 40.31 -1.60 13.95
CA ASP A 617 41.30 -0.59 13.51
C ASP A 617 42.32 -1.15 12.50
N ASP A 618 42.64 -2.44 12.63
CA ASP A 618 43.54 -3.18 11.78
C ASP A 618 42.92 -3.62 10.45
N SER A 619 41.60 -3.43 10.26
CA SER A 619 40.90 -3.80 9.02
C SER A 619 41.29 -2.95 7.80
N GLY A 620 41.73 -1.71 8.03
CA GLY A 620 41.93 -0.69 7.00
C GLY A 620 40.64 -0.15 6.37
N ILE A 621 39.46 -0.48 6.91
CA ILE A 621 38.15 -0.06 6.40
C ILE A 621 37.59 1.05 7.30
N ALA A 622 37.27 2.21 6.72
CA ALA A 622 36.63 3.31 7.44
C ALA A 622 35.16 2.99 7.79
N PRO A 623 34.59 3.54 8.88
CA PRO A 623 33.18 3.34 9.20
C PRO A 623 32.24 3.76 8.06
N LEU A 624 31.19 2.98 7.85
CA LEU A 624 30.27 3.15 6.71
C LEU A 624 28.86 3.47 7.17
N TYR A 625 28.18 4.36 6.47
CA TYR A 625 26.73 4.51 6.54
C TYR A 625 26.10 3.69 5.42
N VAL A 626 25.30 2.70 5.78
CA VAL A 626 24.64 1.76 4.85
C VAL A 626 23.14 2.04 4.84
N VAL A 627 22.54 2.04 3.66
CA VAL A 627 21.09 2.17 3.45
C VAL A 627 20.60 1.11 2.47
N PHE A 628 19.43 0.54 2.75
CA PHE A 628 18.75 -0.39 1.86
C PHE A 628 17.61 0.27 1.07
N SER A 629 17.34 -0.26 -0.12
CA SER A 629 16.37 0.30 -1.07
C SER A 629 14.89 0.13 -0.70
N SER A 630 14.54 -0.81 0.19
CA SER A 630 13.18 -1.01 0.69
C SER A 630 13.16 -1.68 2.08
N PRO A 631 12.19 -1.34 2.97
CA PRO A 631 11.75 -2.18 4.11
C PRO A 631 11.07 -3.48 3.68
N TYR A 632 10.39 -3.48 2.53
CA TYR A 632 9.52 -4.55 2.06
C TYR A 632 9.82 -4.81 0.59
N GLY A 633 10.66 -5.81 0.36
CA GLY A 633 11.16 -6.17 -0.97
C GLY A 633 11.25 -7.68 -1.08
N GLY A 634 10.14 -8.37 -0.81
CA GLY A 634 9.96 -9.77 -1.12
C GLY A 634 8.84 -9.88 -2.14
N VAL A 635 9.17 -10.35 -3.34
CA VAL A 635 8.18 -11.06 -4.13
C VAL A 635 7.86 -12.32 -3.33
N GLU A 636 6.59 -12.49 -2.95
CA GLU A 636 6.10 -13.69 -2.27
C GLU A 636 5.41 -14.61 -3.28
N ASP A 637 5.52 -15.92 -3.06
CA ASP A 637 4.76 -16.92 -3.80
C ASP A 637 3.32 -16.92 -3.30
N GLY A 638 2.36 -16.62 -4.18
CA GLY A 638 0.94 -16.74 -3.87
C GLY A 638 0.55 -18.17 -3.52
N GLU A 639 0.05 -18.38 -2.30
CA GLU A 639 -0.31 -19.71 -1.77
C GLU A 639 -1.31 -20.44 -2.66
N HIS A 640 -2.27 -19.71 -3.24
CA HIS A 640 -3.35 -20.29 -4.03
C HIS A 640 -3.18 -20.10 -5.54
N SER A 641 -2.76 -18.91 -5.96
CA SER A 641 -2.55 -18.55 -7.36
C SER A 641 -1.33 -19.25 -7.96
N GLY A 642 -0.30 -19.50 -7.14
CA GLY A 642 1.02 -19.94 -7.60
C GLY A 642 1.79 -18.87 -8.38
N ARG A 643 1.36 -17.60 -8.28
CA ARG A 643 2.00 -16.45 -8.93
C ARG A 643 2.82 -15.67 -7.91
N ASP A 644 3.97 -15.22 -8.37
CA ASP A 644 4.86 -14.31 -7.68
C ASP A 644 4.24 -12.91 -7.62
N PHE A 645 4.11 -12.32 -6.42
CA PHE A 645 3.62 -10.95 -6.26
C PHE A 645 4.18 -10.24 -5.02
N ASN A 646 4.13 -8.91 -5.03
CA ASN A 646 4.48 -8.12 -3.84
C ASN A 646 3.20 -7.80 -3.04
N PRO A 647 3.02 -8.33 -1.81
CA PRO A 647 1.80 -8.13 -1.01
C PRO A 647 1.57 -6.66 -0.58
N GLU A 648 2.63 -5.85 -0.52
CA GLU A 648 2.57 -4.45 -0.13
C GLU A 648 2.19 -3.52 -1.30
N GLU A 649 2.31 -3.97 -2.56
CA GLU A 649 1.94 -3.20 -3.77
C GLU A 649 0.59 -3.66 -4.37
N THR A 650 -0.35 -4.07 -3.52
CA THR A 650 -1.64 -4.67 -3.93
C THR A 650 -2.85 -3.75 -3.77
N GLY A 651 -2.63 -2.52 -3.26
CA GLY A 651 -3.66 -1.49 -3.02
C GLY A 651 -4.49 -1.68 -1.77
N LEU A 652 -4.80 -2.92 -1.38
CA LEU A 652 -5.55 -3.28 -0.17
C LEU A 652 -4.93 -4.54 0.46
N PRO A 653 -5.07 -4.80 1.77
CA PRO A 653 -4.59 -6.06 2.35
C PRO A 653 -5.21 -7.28 1.66
N VAL A 654 -4.43 -8.35 1.47
CA VAL A 654 -4.94 -9.67 1.05
C VAL A 654 -5.80 -10.24 2.18
N THR A 655 -6.98 -10.75 1.84
CA THR A 655 -8.00 -11.20 2.78
C THR A 655 -8.57 -12.54 2.32
N SER A 656 -8.76 -13.51 3.23
CA SER A 656 -9.43 -14.77 2.88
C SER A 656 -10.94 -14.56 2.69
N SER A 657 -11.35 -14.14 1.50
CA SER A 657 -12.74 -13.87 1.10
C SER A 657 -13.41 -15.10 0.48
N ASP A 658 -14.75 -15.08 0.43
CA ASP A 658 -15.55 -16.12 -0.22
C ASP A 658 -16.49 -15.50 -1.26
N TRP A 659 -16.43 -15.99 -2.50
CA TRP A 659 -17.27 -15.56 -3.61
C TRP A 659 -18.65 -16.23 -3.62
N ALA A 660 -18.82 -17.37 -2.93
CA ALA A 660 -20.05 -18.16 -2.93
C ALA A 660 -21.32 -17.39 -2.49
N PRO A 661 -21.28 -16.52 -1.45
CA PRO A 661 -22.47 -15.77 -1.02
C PRO A 661 -22.80 -14.56 -1.91
N SER A 662 -22.03 -14.28 -2.97
CA SER A 662 -22.26 -13.09 -3.80
C SER A 662 -23.59 -13.16 -4.55
N ILE A 663 -24.27 -12.01 -4.58
CA ILE A 663 -25.50 -11.78 -5.34
C ILE A 663 -25.17 -10.83 -6.48
N ILE A 664 -25.43 -11.26 -7.71
CA ILE A 664 -25.18 -10.45 -8.89
C ILE A 664 -26.16 -9.26 -8.91
N ALA A 665 -25.63 -8.07 -8.67
CA ALA A 665 -26.38 -6.83 -8.64
C ALA A 665 -25.94 -5.87 -9.75
N LYS A 666 -26.88 -5.04 -10.22
CA LYS A 666 -26.68 -4.12 -11.36
C LYS A 666 -25.53 -3.14 -11.16
N ASN A 667 -25.34 -2.64 -9.94
CA ASN A 667 -24.22 -1.76 -9.61
C ASN A 667 -22.86 -2.44 -9.83
N GLY A 668 -22.70 -3.69 -9.36
CA GLY A 668 -21.45 -4.42 -9.59
C GLY A 668 -21.26 -4.78 -11.06
N ILE A 669 -22.32 -5.08 -11.83
CA ILE A 669 -22.20 -5.29 -13.28
C ILE A 669 -21.63 -4.03 -13.96
N ASN A 670 -22.05 -2.84 -13.52
CA ASN A 670 -21.51 -1.59 -14.04
C ASN A 670 -20.03 -1.40 -13.67
N ILE A 671 -19.60 -1.82 -12.48
CA ILE A 671 -18.19 -1.82 -12.06
C ILE A 671 -17.38 -2.78 -12.94
N VAL A 672 -17.85 -4.02 -13.12
CA VAL A 672 -17.21 -5.01 -14.00
C VAL A 672 -17.06 -4.46 -15.42
N ARG A 673 -18.12 -3.86 -15.97
CA ARG A 673 -18.06 -3.24 -17.30
C ARG A 673 -17.05 -2.09 -17.35
N LEU A 674 -17.01 -1.24 -16.32
CA LEU A 674 -16.07 -0.14 -16.25
C LEU A 674 -14.63 -0.66 -16.17
N HIS A 675 -14.35 -1.62 -15.30
CA HIS A 675 -13.04 -2.21 -15.13
C HIS A 675 -12.55 -2.89 -16.41
N THR A 676 -13.36 -3.79 -16.98
CA THR A 676 -13.02 -4.52 -18.21
C THR A 676 -12.86 -3.60 -19.42
N SER A 677 -13.58 -2.47 -19.49
CA SER A 677 -13.46 -1.49 -20.59
C SER A 677 -12.11 -0.77 -20.66
N LYS A 678 -11.30 -0.88 -19.60
CA LYS A 678 -9.95 -0.32 -19.57
C LYS A 678 -8.95 -1.18 -20.33
N PHE A 679 -9.26 -2.45 -20.56
CA PHE A 679 -8.40 -3.39 -21.29
C PHE A 679 -8.73 -3.33 -22.80
N PRO A 680 -7.82 -3.80 -23.68
CA PRO A 680 -8.18 -4.07 -25.06
C PRO A 680 -9.45 -4.93 -25.14
N ASP A 681 -10.27 -4.65 -26.15
CA ASP A 681 -11.54 -5.33 -26.38
C ASP A 681 -11.37 -6.86 -26.27
N SER A 682 -12.14 -7.50 -25.39
CA SER A 682 -12.11 -8.95 -25.16
C SER A 682 -13.48 -9.57 -25.41
N ASP A 683 -13.56 -10.51 -26.34
CA ASP A 683 -14.78 -11.26 -26.64
C ASP A 683 -15.22 -12.14 -25.46
N ALA A 684 -14.27 -12.67 -24.69
CA ALA A 684 -14.56 -13.41 -23.47
C ALA A 684 -15.22 -12.53 -22.41
N ASN A 685 -14.70 -11.31 -22.20
CA ASN A 685 -15.28 -10.34 -21.27
C ASN A 685 -16.69 -9.94 -21.70
N LYS A 686 -16.91 -9.72 -23.00
CA LYS A 686 -18.25 -9.42 -23.56
C LYS A 686 -19.27 -10.52 -23.24
N ILE A 687 -18.88 -11.79 -23.39
CA ILE A 687 -19.75 -12.94 -23.07
C ILE A 687 -20.03 -13.02 -21.56
N MET A 688 -19.01 -12.87 -20.71
CA MET A 688 -19.21 -12.91 -19.26
C MET A 688 -20.11 -11.77 -18.79
N ILE A 689 -19.94 -10.55 -19.32
CA ILE A 689 -20.80 -9.40 -18.99
C ILE A 689 -22.25 -9.62 -19.45
N ASP A 690 -22.48 -10.18 -20.65
CA ASP A 690 -23.84 -10.53 -21.12
C ASP A 690 -24.50 -11.59 -20.22
N ARG A 691 -23.74 -12.61 -19.82
CA ARG A 691 -24.22 -13.61 -18.86
C ARG A 691 -24.64 -12.98 -17.53
N LEU A 692 -23.83 -12.08 -16.97
CA LEU A 692 -24.17 -11.38 -15.73
C LEU A 692 -25.45 -10.54 -15.87
N GLU A 693 -25.66 -9.89 -17.02
CA GLU A 693 -26.89 -9.15 -17.30
C GLU A 693 -28.12 -10.06 -17.41
N ARG A 694 -27.99 -11.24 -18.05
CA ARG A 694 -29.06 -12.23 -18.15
C ARG A 694 -29.40 -12.85 -16.79
N ILE A 695 -28.39 -13.11 -15.95
CA ILE A 695 -28.58 -13.57 -14.56
C ILE A 695 -29.34 -12.51 -13.76
N PHE A 696 -28.95 -11.24 -13.87
CA PHE A 696 -29.64 -10.14 -13.18
C PHE A 696 -31.11 -10.00 -13.61
N ARG A 697 -31.43 -10.29 -14.88
CA ARG A 697 -32.81 -10.32 -15.39
C ARG A 697 -33.58 -11.60 -15.05
N GLY A 698 -32.95 -12.59 -14.43
CA GLY A 698 -33.56 -13.88 -14.12
C GLY A 698 -33.72 -14.80 -15.34
N GLU A 699 -33.01 -14.53 -16.44
CA GLU A 699 -33.06 -15.29 -17.69
C GLU A 699 -32.08 -16.46 -17.72
N LEU A 700 -31.14 -16.49 -16.78
CA LEU A 700 -30.08 -17.48 -16.70
C LEU A 700 -29.80 -17.81 -15.22
N GLU A 701 -29.63 -19.09 -14.90
CA GLU A 701 -29.20 -19.50 -13.57
C GLU A 701 -27.73 -19.13 -13.34
N VAL A 702 -27.43 -18.61 -12.16
CA VAL A 702 -26.06 -18.22 -11.77
C VAL A 702 -25.21 -19.47 -11.53
N THR A 703 -23.98 -19.46 -12.06
CA THR A 703 -22.98 -20.49 -11.79
C THR A 703 -21.85 -19.97 -10.91
N ASP A 704 -21.04 -20.88 -10.37
CA ASP A 704 -19.85 -20.51 -9.59
C ASP A 704 -18.84 -19.69 -10.40
N THR A 705 -18.67 -19.99 -11.69
CA THR A 705 -17.80 -19.22 -12.59
C THR A 705 -18.29 -17.78 -12.74
N ASP A 706 -19.61 -17.56 -12.85
CA ASP A 706 -20.17 -16.20 -12.94
C ASP A 706 -19.91 -15.40 -11.65
N LYS A 707 -20.03 -16.06 -10.49
CA LYS A 707 -19.75 -15.44 -9.18
C LYS A 707 -18.27 -15.10 -9.02
N ARG A 708 -17.36 -16.03 -9.34
CA ARG A 708 -15.91 -15.80 -9.25
C ARG A 708 -15.49 -14.64 -10.14
N PHE A 709 -15.91 -14.64 -11.40
CA PHE A 709 -15.66 -13.55 -12.33
C PHE A 709 -16.17 -12.22 -11.77
N TYR A 710 -17.44 -12.18 -11.35
CA TYR A 710 -18.04 -10.97 -10.80
C TYR A 710 -17.29 -10.40 -9.59
N THR A 711 -16.94 -11.25 -8.63
CA THR A 711 -16.25 -10.81 -7.40
C THR A 711 -14.79 -10.49 -7.64
N HIS A 712 -14.12 -11.21 -8.54
CA HIS A 712 -12.73 -10.96 -8.95
C HIS A 712 -12.61 -9.57 -9.58
N GLU A 713 -13.36 -9.31 -10.64
CA GLU A 713 -13.29 -8.05 -11.41
C GLU A 713 -13.64 -6.82 -10.55
N ILE A 714 -14.57 -6.94 -9.60
CA ILE A 714 -14.90 -5.85 -8.67
C ILE A 714 -13.75 -5.59 -7.71
N ARG A 715 -13.16 -6.66 -7.16
CA ARG A 715 -12.09 -6.55 -6.16
C ARG A 715 -10.78 -6.04 -6.77
N GLU A 716 -10.45 -6.50 -7.97
CA GLU A 716 -9.30 -6.00 -8.72
C GLU A 716 -9.45 -4.50 -9.03
N PHE A 717 -10.66 -4.07 -9.40
CA PHE A 717 -10.99 -2.65 -9.58
C PHE A 717 -10.81 -1.83 -8.28
N GLU A 718 -11.32 -2.30 -7.14
CA GLU A 718 -11.16 -1.62 -5.84
C GLU A 718 -9.68 -1.42 -5.47
N ARG A 719 -8.86 -2.45 -5.70
CA ARG A 719 -7.41 -2.41 -5.45
C ARG A 719 -6.72 -1.36 -6.33
N LEU A 720 -7.04 -1.33 -7.63
CA LEU A 720 -6.53 -0.29 -8.53
C LEU A 720 -6.96 1.12 -8.11
N LYS A 721 -8.21 1.28 -7.64
CA LYS A 721 -8.69 2.57 -7.11
C LYS A 721 -7.93 3.00 -5.86
N ALA A 722 -7.59 2.06 -4.97
CA ALA A 722 -6.81 2.34 -3.77
C ALA A 722 -5.36 2.77 -4.10
N LEU A 723 -4.80 2.27 -5.19
CA LEU A 723 -3.50 2.71 -5.73
C LEU A 723 -3.56 4.05 -6.50
N GLY A 724 -4.73 4.69 -6.57
CA GLY A 724 -4.90 6.00 -7.19
C GLY A 724 -5.18 5.97 -8.69
N CYS A 725 -5.39 4.80 -9.31
CA CYS A 725 -5.76 4.72 -10.73
C CYS A 725 -7.14 5.37 -10.97
N GLY A 726 -7.21 6.29 -11.93
CA GLY A 726 -8.46 6.92 -12.36
C GLY A 726 -9.46 5.93 -13.00
N ASP A 727 -10.67 6.40 -13.31
CA ASP A 727 -11.71 5.56 -13.93
C ASP A 727 -11.42 5.22 -15.39
N THR A 728 -10.52 5.95 -16.04
CA THR A 728 -10.07 5.75 -17.43
C THR A 728 -8.62 5.32 -17.54
N GLU A 729 -7.92 5.21 -16.41
CA GLU A 729 -6.49 4.89 -16.35
C GLU A 729 -6.31 3.45 -15.88
N MET A 730 -5.27 2.81 -16.41
CA MET A 730 -4.85 1.47 -15.98
C MET A 730 -3.34 1.28 -16.16
N PRO A 731 -2.70 0.52 -15.26
CA PRO A 731 -1.35 0.03 -15.49
C PRO A 731 -1.29 -0.85 -16.74
N ASP A 732 -0.10 -0.95 -17.36
CA ASP A 732 0.14 -1.92 -18.42
C ASP A 732 -0.14 -3.34 -17.89
N LYS A 733 -0.75 -4.20 -18.71
CA LYS A 733 -1.03 -5.60 -18.35
C LYS A 733 0.25 -6.38 -18.03
N ASP A 734 1.38 -5.95 -18.59
CA ASP A 734 2.69 -6.57 -18.34
C ASP A 734 3.46 -5.87 -17.21
N SER A 735 2.81 -4.93 -16.49
CA SER A 735 3.42 -4.22 -15.37
C SER A 735 3.36 -5.01 -14.07
N SER A 736 4.33 -4.76 -13.18
CA SER A 736 4.33 -5.32 -11.82
C SER A 736 3.10 -4.89 -11.01
N VAL A 737 2.59 -3.66 -11.23
CA VAL A 737 1.40 -3.15 -10.54
C VAL A 737 0.16 -3.95 -10.91
N TRP A 738 -0.04 -4.23 -12.20
CA TRP A 738 -1.14 -5.09 -12.64
C TRP A 738 -0.97 -6.50 -12.08
N ASN A 739 0.23 -7.08 -12.20
CA ASN A 739 0.52 -8.41 -11.69
C ASN A 739 0.23 -8.54 -10.18
N ASN A 740 0.65 -7.57 -9.38
CA ASN A 740 0.47 -7.61 -7.93
C ASN A 740 -1.00 -7.54 -7.54
N VAL A 741 -1.75 -6.63 -8.18
CA VAL A 741 -3.19 -6.45 -7.92
C VAL A 741 -4.00 -7.65 -8.40
N HIS A 742 -3.69 -8.18 -9.58
CA HIS A 742 -4.36 -9.36 -10.12
C HIS A 742 -4.10 -10.60 -9.25
N THR A 743 -2.84 -10.84 -8.90
CA THR A 743 -2.43 -11.97 -8.05
C THR A 743 -3.06 -11.88 -6.66
N ALA A 744 -3.01 -10.72 -6.02
CA ALA A 744 -3.65 -10.51 -4.71
C ALA A 744 -5.17 -10.74 -4.74
N THR A 745 -5.81 -10.48 -5.88
CA THR A 745 -7.25 -10.74 -6.06
C THR A 745 -7.53 -12.24 -6.21
N LEU A 746 -6.65 -12.99 -6.88
CA LEU A 746 -6.73 -14.46 -6.93
C LEU A 746 -6.53 -15.05 -5.52
N GLU A 747 -5.58 -14.54 -4.74
CA GLU A 747 -5.36 -14.93 -3.35
C GLU A 747 -6.57 -14.63 -2.47
N ASP A 748 -7.23 -13.46 -2.66
CA ASP A 748 -8.43 -13.09 -1.91
C ASP A 748 -9.51 -14.20 -1.98
N TYR A 749 -9.63 -14.84 -3.14
CA TYR A 749 -10.67 -15.83 -3.44
C TYR A 749 -10.17 -17.27 -3.54
N LYS A 750 -8.90 -17.50 -3.19
CA LYS A 750 -8.23 -18.82 -3.23
C LYS A 750 -8.30 -19.49 -4.59
N LEU A 751 -8.13 -18.69 -5.63
CA LEU A 751 -8.17 -19.13 -7.03
C LEU A 751 -6.76 -19.38 -7.55
N LYS A 752 -6.62 -20.44 -8.35
CA LYS A 752 -5.41 -20.66 -9.13
C LYS A 752 -5.35 -19.67 -10.29
N ASP A 753 -4.15 -19.43 -10.82
CA ASP A 753 -3.98 -18.77 -12.11
C ASP A 753 -4.40 -19.70 -13.27
N ASP A 754 -5.71 -19.95 -13.35
CA ASP A 754 -6.33 -20.79 -14.36
C ASP A 754 -7.56 -20.07 -14.91
N PRO A 755 -7.56 -19.69 -16.20
CA PRO A 755 -8.65 -18.93 -16.79
C PRO A 755 -9.97 -19.70 -16.80
N THR A 756 -9.97 -21.03 -16.65
CA THR A 756 -11.20 -21.83 -16.50
C THR A 756 -11.95 -21.58 -15.20
N LEU A 757 -11.31 -20.97 -14.20
CA LEU A 757 -11.94 -20.59 -12.95
C LEU A 757 -12.73 -19.28 -13.05
N LEU A 758 -12.35 -18.39 -13.97
CA LEU A 758 -12.96 -17.08 -14.16
C LEU A 758 -13.83 -17.00 -15.42
N TYR A 759 -13.57 -17.82 -16.45
CA TYR A 759 -14.31 -17.77 -17.70
C TYR A 759 -15.07 -19.06 -17.98
N THR A 760 -16.28 -18.92 -18.51
CA THR A 760 -17.05 -20.07 -18.99
C THR A 760 -16.41 -20.69 -20.24
N PRO A 761 -16.66 -21.97 -20.55
CA PRO A 761 -16.14 -22.61 -21.76
C PRO A 761 -16.50 -21.85 -23.06
N GLU A 762 -17.69 -21.23 -23.09
CA GLU A 762 -18.14 -20.39 -24.20
C GLU A 762 -17.28 -19.12 -24.34
N ALA A 763 -16.99 -18.45 -23.23
CA ALA A 763 -16.13 -17.27 -23.20
C ALA A 763 -14.68 -17.60 -23.61
N LEU A 764 -14.12 -18.71 -23.11
CA LEU A 764 -12.78 -19.18 -23.49
C LEU A 764 -12.67 -19.53 -24.97
N GLU A 765 -13.70 -20.14 -25.54
CA GLU A 765 -13.75 -20.43 -26.98
C GLU A 765 -13.83 -19.14 -27.81
N ALA A 766 -14.54 -18.11 -27.32
CA ALA A 766 -14.56 -16.82 -27.97
C ALA A 766 -13.20 -16.11 -27.93
N ALA A 767 -12.47 -16.19 -26.81
CA ALA A 767 -11.09 -15.70 -26.71
C ALA A 767 -10.18 -16.37 -27.76
N ARG A 768 -10.22 -17.70 -27.87
CA ARG A 768 -9.44 -18.44 -28.89
C ARG A 768 -9.75 -17.97 -30.31
N ARG A 769 -11.03 -17.75 -30.62
CA ARG A 769 -11.43 -17.24 -31.94
C ARG A 769 -10.99 -15.80 -32.19
N GLN A 770 -10.91 -14.98 -31.14
CA GLN A 770 -10.38 -13.63 -31.24
C GLN A 770 -8.89 -13.64 -31.54
N GLU A 771 -8.10 -14.40 -30.78
CA GLU A 771 -6.66 -14.57 -31.00
C GLU A 771 -6.36 -15.05 -32.42
N GLU A 772 -7.10 -16.03 -32.94
CA GLU A 772 -6.94 -16.49 -34.32
C GLU A 772 -7.21 -15.37 -35.33
N ARG A 773 -8.26 -14.55 -35.13
CA ARG A 773 -8.54 -13.42 -36.03
C ARG A 773 -7.44 -12.36 -35.99
N GLU A 774 -6.91 -12.06 -34.81
CA GLU A 774 -5.81 -11.11 -34.62
C GLU A 774 -4.51 -11.63 -35.25
N TYR A 775 -4.21 -12.91 -35.07
CA TYR A 775 -3.08 -13.58 -35.71
C TYR A 775 -3.18 -13.55 -37.24
N GLN A 776 -4.36 -13.88 -37.79
CA GLN A 776 -4.60 -13.80 -39.24
C GLN A 776 -4.51 -12.36 -39.77
N LYS A 777 -4.88 -11.35 -38.97
CA LYS A 777 -4.74 -9.93 -39.32
C LYS A 777 -3.27 -9.52 -39.34
N LEU A 778 -2.50 -9.89 -38.31
CA LEU A 778 -1.07 -9.64 -38.23
C LEU A 778 -0.33 -10.25 -39.44
N LEU A 779 -0.65 -11.50 -39.80
CA LEU A 779 -0.08 -12.14 -40.98
C LEU A 779 -0.38 -11.33 -42.26
N LYS A 780 -1.60 -10.83 -42.44
CA LYS A 780 -1.97 -10.00 -43.60
C LYS A 780 -1.32 -8.61 -43.61
N GLU A 781 -0.81 -8.11 -42.49
CA GLU A 781 -0.10 -6.84 -42.41
C GLU A 781 1.41 -7.00 -42.65
N MET A 782 1.92 -8.23 -42.56
CA MET A 782 3.34 -8.58 -42.82
C MET A 782 3.63 -8.97 -44.27
N TRP A 783 2.60 -9.24 -45.08
CA TRP A 783 2.66 -9.57 -46.52
C TRP A 783 1.87 -8.54 -47.32
#